data_AF-K7W6I5-F1
#
_entry.id   AF-K7W6I5-F1
#
_cell.length_a   1.000
_cell.length_b   1.000
_cell.length_c   1.000
_cell.angle_alpha   90.00
_cell.angle_beta   90.00
_cell.angle_gamma   90.00
#
_symmetry.space_group_name_H-M   'P 1'
#
loop_
_entity.id
_entity.type
_entity.pdbx_description
1 polymer ?
#
loop_
_entity_poly.entity_id
_entity_poly.type
_entity_poly.pdbx_seq_one_letter_code
_entity_poly.pdbx_strand_id
1 'polypeptide(L)'
;MITSFKSQRNPYVIGRPIDQQLFFGRESLFLTIQDHIQHNSNIILLYGQRRIGKSSVIRNIPHGLNDLHEFVFVTFNLEHYSQKSLSEILADLAQEILHDLSLDDENIKLPEITELELDTGIFSHQFLPQVYQLLENKNLVLVLDEFDALMNSNNPELLEQVYKYLSSLININKKLFLILLIEQRSVNKHRISKIFKDVPVREIGLLDENSTTNLIIKPAENILEYEEDAIKAIFDLSAGHPYFTQAICFTIFGRAREEDKWTVSSEDVKLIINKAIELAEAGLTWFWDGFSILEKVVFAAIAEAQEDSDNYVLLIKRFRPDTEDKLIIETNQLLRSNGFLDEIEERVKIEFVRLWIIQRHPLSEEIHELDKIEQKKSPSNSNIIPHSNTVESDFTLESDTNLHQSSEVNIPDIRAKSNLIILTAIASAVFIISSIIVASIARGSKDCEPGKRKELGVFCVADNSIINGRISRGDRTFFPEINNIPRDKGIQAFQESNYQQATTLFQQAVTANPYDPEVLIYYNNALARQKGSTLTLAVVVSLDKNTNTPVEVLRGVAQAQNQFNSNKGLNGRLLEIVIANDSNKEKAKEVAQELIKDPSILGVIGHNSSDATLVALPEYARAKLALVSPTSASIFLNNPVFFRAVYSDESAGKKLAEYTYKSLKLKKAVVFGNPNSPYSNSIREVFINQFEKLGGEVVRKPLIDLTATTFDAEKEVAITVYGEKAEAALLFPDTQSTDIALKIAKEITKRNETLRTQNPPRPELKMLGGGSLYKGDILTNGGKNVEGLIIAVPWFGETSQAQSFAKKAEKQWGGGISWRTAISFDATQALIKALSNNPSRSTVLRGLENVSLSANETSGYPLKFTPERERDGQSILLQIKQGQFTMIPNN
;
A
#
# COMPACT_ATOMS: atom_id res chain seq x y z
N MET A 1 -7.41 19.19 44.05
CA MET A 1 -6.36 18.89 43.05
C MET A 1 -6.98 18.02 41.98
N ILE A 2 -6.88 18.40 40.71
CA ILE A 2 -7.42 17.61 39.59
C ILE A 2 -6.24 16.82 39.03
N THR A 3 -6.26 15.49 39.13
CA THR A 3 -5.27 14.64 38.49
C THR A 3 -5.48 14.66 36.97
N SER A 4 -4.44 15.00 36.22
CA SER A 4 -4.51 15.03 34.76
C SER A 4 -4.48 13.61 34.20
N PHE A 5 -5.64 13.08 33.79
CA PHE A 5 -5.72 11.78 33.11
C PHE A 5 -5.08 11.86 31.72
N LYS A 6 -3.80 11.45 31.68
CA LYS A 6 -2.90 11.39 30.53
C LYS A 6 -3.63 10.87 29.27
N SER A 7 -3.59 11.65 28.18
CA SER A 7 -3.94 11.15 26.83
C SER A 7 -2.73 10.42 26.24
N GLN A 8 -2.34 9.30 26.83
CA GLN A 8 -1.17 8.56 26.38
C GLN A 8 -1.47 7.75 25.12
N ARG A 9 -0.64 8.01 24.11
CA ARG A 9 -0.55 7.24 22.86
C ARG A 9 -0.18 5.79 23.20
N ASN A 10 -0.71 4.84 22.45
CA ASN A 10 -0.31 3.45 22.58
C ASN A 10 1.19 3.33 22.21
N PRO A 11 2.06 2.83 23.11
CA PRO A 11 3.50 2.77 22.85
C PRO A 11 3.90 1.56 21.99
N TYR A 12 3.03 0.55 21.90
CA TYR A 12 3.28 -0.64 21.10
C TYR A 12 3.08 -0.34 19.60
N VAL A 13 3.87 -1.01 18.76
CA VAL A 13 3.99 -0.72 17.33
C VAL A 13 3.79 -2.00 16.53
N ILE A 14 2.77 -2.00 15.67
CA ILE A 14 2.38 -3.14 14.84
C ILE A 14 2.72 -2.87 13.38
N GLY A 15 3.19 -3.89 12.67
CA GLY A 15 3.20 -3.94 11.20
C GLY A 15 4.31 -3.18 10.47
N ARG A 16 5.10 -2.34 11.16
CA ARG A 16 6.24 -1.57 10.59
C ARG A 16 7.58 -1.91 11.29
N PRO A 17 8.74 -1.63 10.65
CA PRO A 17 10.05 -1.79 11.28
C PRO A 17 10.21 -0.91 12.52
N ILE A 18 10.98 -1.39 13.49
CA ILE A 18 11.18 -0.76 14.80
C ILE A 18 12.56 -0.10 14.88
N ASP A 19 12.62 1.08 15.50
CA ASP A 19 13.85 1.85 15.74
C ASP A 19 14.41 1.60 17.15
N GLN A 20 15.70 1.89 17.32
CA GLN A 20 16.56 1.53 18.46
C GLN A 20 15.90 1.59 19.86
N GLN A 21 15.13 2.63 20.17
CA GLN A 21 14.53 2.82 21.51
C GLN A 21 13.48 1.75 21.90
N LEU A 22 12.92 1.04 20.93
CA LEU A 22 11.90 0.00 21.13
C LEU A 22 12.34 -1.35 20.53
N PHE A 23 13.62 -1.47 20.16
CA PHE A 23 14.20 -2.71 19.65
C PHE A 23 14.81 -3.50 20.81
N PHE A 24 14.33 -4.72 21.05
CA PHE A 24 14.70 -5.54 22.20
C PHE A 24 15.27 -6.90 21.77
N GLY A 25 16.30 -7.34 22.49
CA GLY A 25 17.01 -8.57 22.19
C GLY A 25 17.90 -8.48 20.94
N ARG A 26 18.31 -9.65 20.44
CA ARG A 26 19.17 -9.84 19.25
C ARG A 26 20.63 -9.42 19.43
N GLU A 27 21.09 -9.15 20.65
CA GLU A 27 22.49 -8.82 20.96
C GLU A 27 23.42 -9.96 20.52
N SER A 28 23.04 -11.22 20.75
CA SER A 28 23.79 -12.41 20.28
C SER A 28 23.85 -12.52 18.75
N LEU A 29 22.80 -12.09 18.04
CA LEU A 29 22.77 -12.03 16.58
C LEU A 29 23.70 -10.92 16.07
N PHE A 30 23.67 -9.73 16.68
CA PHE A 30 24.56 -8.63 16.29
C PHE A 30 26.03 -8.94 16.62
N LEU A 31 26.34 -9.50 17.79
CA LEU A 31 27.69 -9.99 18.11
C LEU A 31 28.17 -11.04 17.09
N THR A 32 27.28 -11.97 16.70
CA THR A 32 27.60 -12.95 15.65
C THR A 32 27.90 -12.26 14.31
N ILE A 33 27.12 -11.26 13.90
CA ILE A 33 27.35 -10.50 12.67
C ILE A 33 28.68 -9.73 12.77
N GLN A 34 28.96 -9.10 13.92
CA GLN A 34 30.21 -8.41 14.22
C GLN A 34 31.41 -9.33 14.09
N ASP A 35 31.38 -10.51 14.71
CA ASP A 35 32.45 -11.50 14.66
C ASP A 35 32.75 -11.93 13.21
N HIS A 36 31.72 -12.20 12.39
CA HIS A 36 31.94 -12.58 10.99
C HIS A 36 32.57 -11.45 10.17
N ILE A 37 32.08 -10.22 10.35
CA ILE A 37 32.62 -9.04 9.66
C ILE A 37 34.07 -8.76 10.08
N GLN A 38 34.40 -8.86 11.38
CA GLN A 38 35.74 -8.61 11.91
C GLN A 38 36.76 -9.71 11.54
N HIS A 39 36.33 -10.97 11.44
CA HIS A 39 37.20 -12.11 11.09
C HIS A 39 37.29 -12.38 9.58
N ASN A 40 37.06 -11.37 8.73
CA ASN A 40 37.12 -11.45 7.25
C ASN A 40 36.20 -12.53 6.63
N SER A 41 35.08 -12.85 7.27
CA SER A 41 33.99 -13.60 6.63
C SER A 41 33.10 -12.62 5.88
N ASN A 42 33.49 -12.29 4.65
CA ASN A 42 32.87 -11.24 3.83
C ASN A 42 31.43 -11.55 3.35
N ILE A 43 30.81 -12.64 3.82
CA ILE A 43 29.41 -12.97 3.54
C ILE A 43 28.76 -13.72 4.70
N ILE A 44 27.52 -13.35 5.03
CA ILE A 44 26.65 -14.06 5.98
C ILE A 44 25.23 -14.13 5.43
N LEU A 45 24.54 -15.25 5.67
CA LEU A 45 23.15 -15.47 5.31
C LEU A 45 22.28 -15.46 6.57
N LEU A 46 21.37 -14.51 6.66
CA LEU A 46 20.34 -14.43 7.70
C LEU A 46 19.02 -14.95 7.14
N TYR A 47 18.27 -15.71 7.95
CA TYR A 47 16.92 -16.13 7.57
C TYR A 47 15.95 -15.99 8.73
N GLY A 48 14.66 -15.94 8.44
CA GLY A 48 13.64 -16.01 9.47
C GLY A 48 12.22 -16.01 8.93
N GLN A 49 11.27 -16.27 9.81
CA GLN A 49 9.84 -16.24 9.48
C GLN A 49 9.40 -14.84 9.02
N ARG A 50 8.23 -14.74 8.41
CA ARG A 50 7.65 -13.43 8.11
C ARG A 50 7.16 -12.79 9.41
N ARG A 51 7.20 -11.46 9.49
CA ARG A 51 6.89 -10.66 10.71
C ARG A 51 7.81 -10.90 11.93
N ILE A 52 8.84 -11.75 11.85
CA ILE A 52 9.80 -12.02 12.95
C ILE A 52 10.73 -10.83 13.29
N GLY A 53 10.73 -9.79 12.46
CA GLY A 53 11.49 -8.56 12.65
C GLY A 53 12.68 -8.35 11.70
N LYS A 54 12.81 -9.10 10.59
CA LYS A 54 13.92 -8.99 9.61
C LYS A 54 14.27 -7.53 9.25
N SER A 55 13.29 -6.74 8.80
CA SER A 55 13.50 -5.33 8.44
C SER A 55 13.83 -4.42 9.64
N SER A 56 13.43 -4.79 10.86
CA SER A 56 13.88 -4.10 12.09
C SER A 56 15.33 -4.45 12.42
N VAL A 57 15.77 -5.71 12.19
CA VAL A 57 17.18 -6.10 12.31
C VAL A 57 18.02 -5.27 11.33
N ILE A 58 17.67 -5.24 10.05
CA ILE A 58 18.35 -4.42 9.02
C ILE A 58 18.52 -2.97 9.49
N ARG A 59 17.43 -2.35 9.96
CA ARG A 59 17.41 -0.95 10.38
C ARG A 59 18.30 -0.66 11.60
N ASN A 60 18.54 -1.65 12.44
CA ASN A 60 19.36 -1.51 13.65
C ASN A 60 20.78 -2.11 13.49
N ILE A 61 21.12 -2.77 12.38
CA ILE A 61 22.48 -3.26 12.10
C ILE A 61 23.56 -2.17 12.31
N PRO A 62 23.42 -0.93 11.77
CA PRO A 62 24.43 0.11 11.98
C PRO A 62 24.58 0.58 13.43
N HIS A 63 23.57 0.33 14.28
CA HIS A 63 23.56 0.74 15.70
C HIS A 63 23.90 -0.42 16.66
N GLY A 64 23.61 -1.66 16.27
CA GLY A 64 23.93 -2.86 17.05
C GLY A 64 25.41 -3.23 17.01
N LEU A 65 26.14 -2.73 16.00
CA LEU A 65 27.54 -3.02 15.72
C LEU A 65 28.45 -1.85 16.14
N ASN A 66 28.36 -1.46 17.43
CA ASN A 66 28.91 -0.19 17.96
C ASN A 66 30.41 0.05 17.67
N ASP A 67 31.22 -1.01 17.54
CA ASP A 67 32.67 -0.90 17.31
C ASP A 67 33.07 -0.84 15.81
N LEU A 68 32.11 -0.88 14.88
CA LEU A 68 32.37 -0.93 13.43
C LEU A 68 32.42 0.45 12.75
N HIS A 69 33.11 1.43 13.36
CA HIS A 69 33.29 2.77 12.78
C HIS A 69 34.03 2.79 11.42
N GLU A 70 34.76 1.71 11.12
CA GLU A 70 35.43 1.47 9.84
C GLU A 70 34.48 0.96 8.74
N PHE A 71 33.19 0.78 9.02
CA PHE A 71 32.22 0.22 8.07
C PHE A 71 31.11 1.22 7.72
N VAL A 72 30.62 1.15 6.49
CA VAL A 72 29.39 1.80 6.04
C VAL A 72 28.42 0.75 5.52
N PHE A 73 27.13 0.96 5.74
CA PHE A 73 26.07 0.02 5.37
C PHE A 73 25.20 0.64 4.28
N VAL A 74 24.89 -0.14 3.25
CA VAL A 74 23.91 0.19 2.20
C VAL A 74 22.85 -0.90 2.20
N THR A 75 21.58 -0.51 2.23
CA THR A 75 20.45 -1.44 2.21
C THR A 75 19.84 -1.51 0.80
N PHE A 76 19.55 -2.72 0.30
CA PHE A 76 18.95 -2.91 -1.02
C PHE A 76 17.92 -4.05 -0.97
N ASN A 77 16.66 -3.77 -1.31
CA ASN A 77 15.57 -4.74 -1.22
C ASN A 77 15.24 -5.33 -2.60
N LEU A 78 15.20 -6.66 -2.69
CA LEU A 78 15.09 -7.41 -3.94
C LEU A 78 13.66 -7.90 -4.29
N GLU A 79 12.62 -7.56 -3.51
CA GLU A 79 11.23 -8.06 -3.65
C GLU A 79 10.71 -7.99 -5.10
N HIS A 80 11.07 -6.93 -5.83
CA HIS A 80 10.54 -6.63 -7.16
C HIS A 80 11.48 -6.99 -8.34
N TYR A 81 12.62 -7.62 -8.06
CA TYR A 81 13.66 -7.92 -9.06
C TYR A 81 13.55 -9.29 -9.73
N SER A 82 12.50 -10.07 -9.43
CA SER A 82 12.30 -11.43 -9.94
C SER A 82 12.26 -11.56 -11.48
N GLN A 83 11.91 -10.50 -12.21
CA GLN A 83 11.85 -10.47 -13.68
C GLN A 83 12.97 -9.60 -14.31
N LYS A 84 13.97 -9.16 -13.52
CA LYS A 84 15.04 -8.27 -13.94
C LYS A 84 16.30 -9.03 -14.35
N SER A 85 17.08 -8.44 -15.24
CA SER A 85 18.43 -8.92 -15.58
C SER A 85 19.45 -8.59 -14.49
N LEU A 86 20.60 -9.28 -14.50
CA LEU A 86 21.73 -8.93 -13.63
C LEU A 86 22.19 -7.48 -13.86
N SER A 87 22.24 -7.02 -15.11
CA SER A 87 22.67 -5.66 -15.48
C SER A 87 21.73 -4.58 -14.92
N GLU A 88 20.42 -4.80 -14.95
CA GLU A 88 19.45 -3.91 -14.28
C GLU A 88 19.61 -3.91 -12.75
N ILE A 89 19.79 -5.09 -12.14
CA ILE A 89 20.03 -5.21 -10.68
C ILE A 89 21.28 -4.43 -10.27
N LEU A 90 22.36 -4.50 -11.06
CA LEU A 90 23.61 -3.81 -10.77
C LEU A 90 23.56 -2.30 -11.01
N ALA A 91 22.80 -1.83 -12.00
CA ALA A 91 22.56 -0.41 -12.22
C ALA A 91 21.77 0.21 -11.04
N ASP A 92 20.67 -0.42 -10.64
CA ASP A 92 19.85 0.04 -9.52
C ASP A 92 20.62 -0.04 -8.19
N LEU A 93 21.41 -1.10 -7.96
CA LEU A 93 22.29 -1.22 -6.79
C LEU A 93 23.38 -0.15 -6.77
N ALA A 94 23.95 0.22 -7.93
CA ALA A 94 24.92 1.32 -8.00
C ALA A 94 24.28 2.66 -7.60
N GLN A 95 23.05 2.91 -8.06
CA GLN A 95 22.29 4.10 -7.67
C GLN A 95 21.97 4.11 -6.17
N GLU A 96 21.56 2.99 -5.58
CA GLU A 96 21.29 2.89 -4.14
C GLU A 96 22.55 3.09 -3.29
N ILE A 97 23.71 2.57 -3.72
CA ILE A 97 24.99 2.78 -3.03
C ILE A 97 25.31 4.28 -2.92
N LEU A 98 25.10 5.08 -3.96
CA LEU A 98 25.30 6.53 -3.87
C LEU A 98 24.23 7.21 -3.00
N HIS A 99 22.99 6.73 -3.09
CA HIS A 99 21.83 7.29 -2.41
C HIS A 99 21.85 7.13 -0.88
N ASP A 100 22.22 5.93 -0.39
CA ASP A 100 22.24 5.59 1.03
C ASP A 100 23.48 6.18 1.71
N LEU A 101 24.63 6.17 1.01
CA LEU A 101 25.87 6.81 1.48
C LEU A 101 25.88 8.34 1.37
N SER A 102 24.89 8.94 0.69
CA SER A 102 24.80 10.39 0.44
C SER A 102 26.05 10.99 -0.22
N LEU A 103 26.59 10.29 -1.21
CA LEU A 103 27.75 10.75 -1.99
C LEU A 103 27.29 11.69 -3.13
N ASP A 104 27.95 12.84 -3.27
CA ASP A 104 27.61 13.81 -4.31
C ASP A 104 28.04 13.33 -5.71
N ASP A 105 27.10 13.39 -6.65
CA ASP A 105 27.13 12.73 -7.97
C ASP A 105 28.17 13.34 -8.95
N GLU A 106 28.63 14.57 -8.73
CA GLU A 106 29.42 15.33 -9.72
C GLU A 106 30.77 14.70 -10.13
N ASN A 107 31.27 13.70 -9.40
CA ASN A 107 32.55 13.03 -9.67
C ASN A 107 32.46 11.50 -9.84
N ILE A 108 31.25 10.91 -9.88
CA ILE A 108 31.08 9.45 -9.99
C ILE A 108 30.35 9.12 -11.28
N LYS A 109 30.95 8.31 -12.16
CA LYS A 109 30.22 7.73 -13.29
C LYS A 109 29.40 6.52 -12.84
N LEU A 110 28.08 6.69 -12.78
CA LEU A 110 27.15 5.56 -12.65
C LEU A 110 27.22 4.65 -13.90
N PRO A 111 27.19 3.31 -13.72
CA PRO A 111 27.20 2.37 -14.84
C PRO A 111 25.82 2.29 -15.51
N GLU A 112 25.74 2.52 -16.82
CA GLU A 112 24.48 2.36 -17.56
C GLU A 112 24.13 0.87 -17.75
N ILE A 113 22.84 0.55 -17.86
CA ILE A 113 22.37 -0.83 -18.10
C ILE A 113 22.98 -1.40 -19.38
N THR A 114 23.03 -0.60 -20.45
CA THR A 114 23.65 -0.93 -21.75
C THR A 114 25.16 -1.20 -21.65
N GLU A 115 25.87 -0.51 -20.76
CA GLU A 115 27.28 -0.78 -20.48
C GLU A 115 27.44 -2.08 -19.70
N LEU A 116 26.59 -2.33 -18.70
CA LEU A 116 26.58 -3.55 -17.89
C LEU A 116 26.08 -4.80 -18.64
N GLU A 117 25.28 -4.65 -19.69
CA GLU A 117 24.91 -5.72 -20.62
C GLU A 117 26.11 -6.19 -21.45
N LEU A 118 27.05 -5.29 -21.76
CA LEU A 118 28.30 -5.60 -22.47
C LEU A 118 29.39 -6.12 -21.52
N ASP A 119 29.53 -5.49 -20.35
CA ASP A 119 30.50 -5.87 -19.32
C ASP A 119 30.00 -5.55 -17.90
N THR A 120 29.41 -6.55 -17.24
CA THR A 120 29.05 -6.47 -15.81
C THR A 120 30.24 -6.13 -14.90
N GLY A 121 31.47 -6.38 -15.34
CA GLY A 121 32.70 -6.04 -14.61
C GLY A 121 32.83 -4.54 -14.34
N ILE A 122 32.23 -3.66 -15.15
CA ILE A 122 32.27 -2.19 -14.99
C ILE A 122 31.85 -1.77 -13.57
N PHE A 123 30.86 -2.44 -12.97
CA PHE A 123 30.47 -2.21 -11.59
C PHE A 123 31.65 -2.46 -10.60
N SER A 124 32.46 -3.49 -10.85
CA SER A 124 33.63 -3.87 -10.04
C SER A 124 34.88 -3.03 -10.28
N HIS A 125 35.23 -2.71 -11.54
CA HIS A 125 36.52 -2.09 -11.88
C HIS A 125 36.44 -0.61 -12.26
N GLN A 126 35.23 -0.05 -12.39
CA GLN A 126 35.05 1.40 -12.59
C GLN A 126 34.22 2.02 -11.46
N PHE A 127 33.01 1.52 -11.20
CA PHE A 127 32.09 2.14 -10.24
C PHE A 127 32.56 2.00 -8.79
N LEU A 128 32.73 0.77 -8.27
CA LEU A 128 33.15 0.56 -6.88
C LEU A 128 34.46 1.30 -6.51
N PRO A 129 35.53 1.34 -7.33
CA PRO A 129 36.73 2.12 -7.03
C PRO A 129 36.47 3.62 -6.79
N GLN A 130 35.55 4.24 -7.53
CA GLN A 130 35.16 5.64 -7.32
C GLN A 130 34.44 5.80 -5.96
N VAL A 131 33.57 4.86 -5.59
CA VAL A 131 32.91 4.82 -4.27
C VAL A 131 33.95 4.69 -3.14
N TYR A 132 34.90 3.76 -3.26
CA TYR A 132 35.94 3.58 -2.23
C TYR A 132 36.89 4.78 -2.10
N GLN A 133 37.13 5.54 -3.18
CA GLN A 133 37.91 6.77 -3.12
C GLN A 133 37.23 7.83 -2.22
N LEU A 134 35.90 7.87 -2.18
CA LEU A 134 35.12 8.80 -1.34
C LEU A 134 34.85 8.24 0.07
N LEU A 135 34.85 6.92 0.24
CA LEU A 135 34.79 6.26 1.55
C LEU A 135 36.13 6.25 2.32
N GLU A 136 37.18 6.83 1.74
CA GLU A 136 38.54 6.87 2.25
C GLU A 136 39.08 5.46 2.61
N ASN A 137 39.08 5.12 3.91
CA ASN A 137 39.54 3.84 4.42
C ASN A 137 38.42 2.86 4.75
N LYS A 138 37.15 3.28 4.73
CA LYS A 138 36.04 2.44 5.20
C LYS A 138 35.74 1.25 4.28
N ASN A 139 35.19 0.20 4.89
CA ASN A 139 34.66 -1.00 4.27
C ASN A 139 33.16 -0.81 3.96
N LEU A 140 32.69 -1.44 2.89
CA LEU A 140 31.29 -1.37 2.44
C LEU A 140 30.56 -2.67 2.77
N VAL A 141 29.45 -2.58 3.48
CA VAL A 141 28.54 -3.70 3.75
C VAL A 141 27.26 -3.50 2.96
N LEU A 142 26.95 -4.41 2.02
CA LEU A 142 25.66 -4.42 1.35
C LEU A 142 24.71 -5.38 2.08
N VAL A 143 23.58 -4.85 2.52
CA VAL A 143 22.52 -5.58 3.21
C VAL A 143 21.39 -5.83 2.22
N LEU A 144 21.36 -7.04 1.64
CA LEU A 144 20.44 -7.42 0.58
C LEU A 144 19.19 -8.10 1.18
N ASP A 145 18.09 -7.36 1.24
CA ASP A 145 16.80 -7.82 1.77
C ASP A 145 16.01 -8.58 0.70
N GLU A 146 15.21 -9.56 1.13
CA GLU A 146 14.41 -10.46 0.29
C GLU A 146 15.20 -11.09 -0.89
N PHE A 147 16.43 -11.55 -0.63
CA PHE A 147 17.31 -12.12 -1.67
C PHE A 147 16.70 -13.36 -2.36
N ASP A 148 15.80 -14.08 -1.69
CA ASP A 148 15.06 -15.22 -2.26
C ASP A 148 13.89 -14.80 -3.19
N ALA A 149 13.53 -13.52 -3.28
CA ALA A 149 12.61 -13.02 -4.30
C ALA A 149 13.15 -13.20 -5.74
N LEU A 150 14.48 -13.36 -5.89
CA LEU A 150 15.12 -13.75 -7.15
C LEU A 150 14.83 -15.21 -7.56
N MET A 151 14.16 -16.01 -6.72
CA MET A 151 13.67 -17.35 -7.07
C MET A 151 12.38 -17.25 -7.90
N ASN A 152 12.51 -17.28 -9.22
CA ASN A 152 11.38 -17.20 -10.16
C ASN A 152 11.25 -18.48 -11.01
N SER A 153 10.02 -18.81 -11.43
CA SER A 153 9.77 -19.88 -12.42
C SER A 153 10.27 -19.52 -13.82
N ASN A 154 10.24 -18.24 -14.19
CA ASN A 154 10.54 -17.79 -15.55
C ASN A 154 12.06 -17.71 -15.83
N ASN A 155 12.84 -17.26 -14.85
CA ASN A 155 14.29 -17.32 -14.86
C ASN A 155 14.75 -18.02 -13.58
N PRO A 156 14.81 -19.37 -13.56
CA PRO A 156 15.25 -20.07 -12.36
C PRO A 156 16.70 -19.72 -11.99
N GLU A 157 17.56 -19.40 -12.95
CA GLU A 157 19.00 -19.21 -12.70
C GLU A 157 19.36 -17.85 -12.09
N LEU A 158 18.46 -16.86 -12.11
CA LEU A 158 18.76 -15.47 -11.71
C LEU A 158 19.43 -15.35 -10.34
N LEU A 159 18.87 -15.98 -9.29
CA LEU A 159 19.44 -15.97 -7.94
C LEU A 159 20.88 -16.52 -7.92
N GLU A 160 21.14 -17.58 -8.68
CA GLU A 160 22.45 -18.23 -8.75
C GLU A 160 23.45 -17.40 -9.54
N GLN A 161 23.00 -16.72 -10.60
CA GLN A 161 23.80 -15.78 -11.39
C GLN A 161 24.20 -14.55 -10.55
N VAL A 162 23.24 -13.92 -9.87
CA VAL A 162 23.47 -12.78 -8.95
C VAL A 162 24.39 -13.19 -7.81
N TYR A 163 24.15 -14.34 -7.16
CA TYR A 163 25.02 -14.83 -6.09
C TYR A 163 26.45 -15.12 -6.56
N LYS A 164 26.64 -15.80 -7.70
CA LYS A 164 27.98 -16.05 -8.27
C LYS A 164 28.73 -14.76 -8.56
N TYR A 165 28.04 -13.77 -9.12
CA TYR A 165 28.61 -12.46 -9.39
C TYR A 165 29.04 -11.73 -8.10
N LEU A 166 28.14 -11.63 -7.12
CA LEU A 166 28.41 -11.00 -5.83
C LEU A 166 29.53 -11.72 -5.03
N SER A 167 29.57 -13.05 -5.07
CA SER A 167 30.65 -13.85 -4.48
C SER A 167 32.00 -13.61 -5.17
N SER A 168 32.00 -13.41 -6.50
CA SER A 168 33.19 -12.99 -7.24
C SER A 168 33.67 -11.59 -6.80
N LEU A 169 32.75 -10.63 -6.66
CA LEU A 169 33.07 -9.28 -6.17
C LEU A 169 33.74 -9.28 -4.80
N ILE A 170 33.21 -10.04 -3.83
CA ILE A 170 33.81 -10.24 -2.50
C ILE A 170 35.25 -10.77 -2.61
N ASN A 171 35.46 -11.74 -3.50
CA ASN A 171 36.78 -12.37 -3.63
C ASN A 171 37.83 -11.39 -4.18
N ILE A 172 37.43 -10.55 -5.14
CA ILE A 172 38.24 -9.47 -5.72
C ILE A 172 38.45 -8.33 -4.73
N ASN A 173 37.40 -7.91 -4.02
CA ASN A 173 37.40 -6.73 -3.17
C ASN A 173 37.29 -7.08 -1.68
N LYS A 174 38.43 -7.06 -0.99
CA LYS A 174 38.52 -7.37 0.45
C LYS A 174 37.84 -6.35 1.37
N LYS A 175 37.44 -5.17 0.86
CA LYS A 175 36.66 -4.16 1.60
C LYS A 175 35.14 -4.34 1.45
N LEU A 176 34.67 -5.27 0.63
CA LEU A 176 33.25 -5.54 0.40
C LEU A 176 32.76 -6.72 1.24
N PHE A 177 31.65 -6.49 1.96
CA PHE A 177 30.97 -7.46 2.82
C PHE A 177 29.49 -7.55 2.42
N LEU A 178 28.89 -8.73 2.53
CA LEU A 178 27.46 -8.94 2.22
C LEU A 178 26.71 -9.55 3.41
N ILE A 179 25.54 -9.00 3.70
CA ILE A 179 24.53 -9.59 4.58
C ILE A 179 23.32 -9.90 3.70
N LEU A 180 23.07 -11.19 3.44
CA LEU A 180 21.93 -11.63 2.65
C LEU A 180 20.78 -12.00 3.58
N LEU A 181 19.56 -11.54 3.31
CA LEU A 181 18.36 -11.94 4.07
C LEU A 181 17.39 -12.71 3.19
N ILE A 182 16.87 -13.84 3.72
CA ILE A 182 15.88 -14.68 3.04
C ILE A 182 14.73 -15.14 3.95
N GLU A 183 13.62 -15.59 3.37
CA GLU A 183 12.55 -16.25 4.13
C GLU A 183 12.90 -17.69 4.53
N GLN A 184 12.49 -18.12 5.74
CA GLN A 184 12.79 -19.47 6.26
C GLN A 184 12.31 -20.61 5.33
N ARG A 185 11.12 -20.47 4.72
CA ARG A 185 10.59 -21.47 3.76
C ARG A 185 11.48 -21.63 2.51
N SER A 186 12.35 -20.67 2.21
CA SER A 186 13.31 -20.77 1.10
C SER A 186 14.61 -21.46 1.49
N VAL A 187 15.08 -21.32 2.74
CA VAL A 187 16.28 -22.00 3.28
C VAL A 187 16.21 -23.51 3.08
N ASN A 188 15.06 -24.11 3.44
CA ASN A 188 14.85 -25.55 3.43
C ASN A 188 14.72 -26.15 2.03
N LYS A 189 14.63 -25.32 0.98
CA LYS A 189 14.66 -25.80 -0.41
C LYS A 189 16.08 -26.28 -0.69
N HIS A 190 16.22 -27.55 -1.11
CA HIS A 190 17.51 -28.16 -1.49
C HIS A 190 18.37 -27.27 -2.44
N ARG A 191 17.73 -26.41 -3.22
CA ARG A 191 18.41 -25.45 -4.09
C ARG A 191 19.17 -24.35 -3.34
N ILE A 192 18.59 -23.76 -2.29
CA ILE A 192 19.22 -22.70 -1.50
C ILE A 192 20.38 -23.26 -0.69
N SER A 193 20.19 -24.43 -0.04
CA SER A 193 21.29 -25.12 0.66
C SER A 193 22.44 -25.59 -0.26
N LYS A 194 22.17 -25.81 -1.56
CA LYS A 194 23.22 -26.04 -2.57
C LYS A 194 23.99 -24.77 -2.94
N ILE A 195 23.30 -23.63 -3.09
CA ILE A 195 23.90 -22.35 -3.51
C ILE A 195 24.78 -21.77 -2.39
N PHE A 196 24.31 -21.82 -1.14
CA PHE A 196 24.98 -21.22 0.02
C PHE A 196 25.75 -22.23 0.88
N LYS A 197 26.21 -23.35 0.30
CA LYS A 197 26.76 -24.50 1.02
C LYS A 197 27.86 -24.15 2.04
N ASP A 198 28.72 -23.20 1.70
CA ASP A 198 29.89 -22.79 2.49
C ASP A 198 29.73 -21.37 3.10
N VAL A 199 28.52 -20.82 3.11
CA VAL A 199 28.20 -19.49 3.70
C VAL A 199 27.69 -19.68 5.14
N PRO A 200 28.21 -18.92 6.13
CA PRO A 200 27.65 -18.94 7.48
C PRO A 200 26.17 -18.55 7.50
N VAL A 201 25.33 -19.41 8.08
CA VAL A 201 23.88 -19.21 8.16
C VAL A 201 23.45 -18.94 9.60
N ARG A 202 22.55 -17.97 9.82
CA ARG A 202 21.99 -17.62 11.13
C ARG A 202 20.50 -17.33 11.08
N GLU A 203 19.78 -17.77 12.10
CA GLU A 203 18.35 -17.54 12.26
C GLU A 203 18.05 -16.23 13.01
N ILE A 204 17.12 -15.45 12.48
CA ILE A 204 16.39 -14.40 13.17
C ILE A 204 15.13 -15.07 13.74
N GLY A 205 15.29 -15.80 14.85
CA GLY A 205 14.26 -16.67 15.44
C GLY A 205 13.28 -15.92 16.34
N LEU A 206 12.66 -16.60 17.31
CA LEU A 206 11.87 -15.96 18.37
C LEU A 206 12.76 -15.15 19.32
N LEU A 207 12.17 -14.31 20.19
CA LEU A 207 12.89 -13.68 21.31
C LEU A 207 12.90 -14.63 22.52
N ASP A 208 13.94 -14.55 23.33
CA ASP A 208 13.97 -15.19 24.64
C ASP A 208 13.00 -14.51 25.62
N GLU A 209 12.77 -15.14 26.77
CA GLU A 209 11.83 -14.68 27.80
C GLU A 209 12.21 -13.31 28.39
N ASN A 210 13.50 -13.01 28.59
CA ASN A 210 13.95 -11.71 29.11
C ASN A 210 13.77 -10.61 28.05
N SER A 211 14.16 -10.87 26.81
CA SER A 211 13.96 -9.95 25.67
C SER A 211 12.48 -9.67 25.42
N THR A 212 11.62 -10.68 25.54
CA THR A 212 10.17 -10.54 25.40
C THR A 212 9.58 -9.76 26.58
N THR A 213 10.01 -10.04 27.81
CA THR A 213 9.61 -9.29 29.01
C THR A 213 9.97 -7.82 28.89
N ASN A 214 11.17 -7.49 28.37
CA ASN A 214 11.55 -6.12 28.08
C ASN A 214 10.65 -5.47 27.01
N LEU A 215 10.32 -6.20 25.93
CA LEU A 215 9.40 -5.72 24.90
C LEU A 215 7.98 -5.49 25.46
N ILE A 216 7.51 -6.29 26.41
CA ILE A 216 6.24 -6.10 27.11
C ILE A 216 6.31 -4.84 27.99
N ILE A 217 7.26 -4.76 28.92
CA ILE A 217 7.26 -3.74 29.98
C ILE A 217 7.76 -2.38 29.47
N LYS A 218 8.91 -2.33 28.80
CA LYS A 218 9.64 -1.07 28.56
C LYS A 218 8.88 -0.03 27.72
N PRO A 219 8.12 -0.38 26.67
CA PRO A 219 7.34 0.62 25.93
C PRO A 219 6.30 1.35 26.79
N ALA A 220 5.74 0.69 27.81
CA ALA A 220 4.73 1.25 28.71
C ALA A 220 5.26 1.56 30.12
N GLU A 221 6.58 1.66 30.29
CA GLU A 221 7.22 1.93 31.59
C GLU A 221 6.72 3.27 32.18
N ASN A 222 6.30 3.27 33.44
CA ASN A 222 5.62 4.38 34.13
C ASN A 222 4.22 4.75 33.58
N ILE A 223 3.58 3.83 32.84
CA ILE A 223 2.22 3.98 32.29
C ILE A 223 1.32 2.81 32.67
N LEU A 224 1.75 1.58 32.36
CA LEU A 224 0.97 0.35 32.52
C LEU A 224 1.83 -0.67 33.25
N GLU A 225 1.33 -1.17 34.38
CA GLU A 225 2.01 -2.17 35.20
C GLU A 225 1.50 -3.56 34.82
N TYR A 226 2.42 -4.52 34.61
CA TYR A 226 2.11 -5.89 34.28
C TYR A 226 2.49 -6.80 35.45
N GLU A 227 1.55 -7.61 35.93
CA GLU A 227 1.81 -8.67 36.91
C GLU A 227 2.64 -9.79 36.26
N GLU A 228 3.41 -10.55 37.06
CA GLU A 228 4.29 -11.62 36.56
C GLU A 228 3.51 -12.70 35.79
N ASP A 229 2.28 -13.00 36.22
CA ASP A 229 1.40 -13.96 35.56
C ASP A 229 0.89 -13.45 34.19
N ALA A 230 0.70 -12.13 34.04
CA ALA A 230 0.34 -11.49 32.78
C ALA A 230 1.50 -11.51 31.79
N ILE A 231 2.71 -11.17 32.24
CA ILE A 231 3.94 -11.26 31.43
C ILE A 231 4.11 -12.69 30.93
N LYS A 232 3.99 -13.67 31.83
CA LYS A 232 4.05 -15.10 31.48
C LYS A 232 2.94 -15.49 30.49
N ALA A 233 1.69 -15.08 30.71
CA ALA A 233 0.59 -15.39 29.79
C ALA A 233 0.79 -14.77 28.39
N ILE A 234 1.35 -13.56 28.29
CA ILE A 234 1.70 -12.94 27.00
C ILE A 234 2.85 -13.69 26.32
N PHE A 235 3.86 -14.13 27.09
CA PHE A 235 4.95 -14.95 26.57
C PHE A 235 4.45 -16.32 26.08
N ASP A 236 3.66 -17.04 26.89
CA ASP A 236 3.07 -18.34 26.55
C ASP A 236 2.20 -18.25 25.28
N LEU A 237 1.41 -17.17 25.12
CA LEU A 237 0.62 -16.93 23.90
C LEU A 237 1.49 -16.62 22.67
N SER A 238 2.46 -15.72 22.82
CA SER A 238 3.25 -15.20 21.69
C SER A 238 4.46 -16.06 21.31
N ALA A 239 4.88 -16.98 22.19
CA ALA A 239 6.16 -17.68 22.17
C ALA A 239 7.38 -16.75 21.95
N GLY A 240 7.31 -15.49 22.40
CA GLY A 240 8.35 -14.49 22.14
C GLY A 240 8.39 -13.97 20.69
N HIS A 241 7.34 -14.19 19.88
CA HIS A 241 7.26 -13.66 18.52
C HIS A 241 7.01 -12.12 18.57
N PRO A 242 7.93 -11.27 18.06
CA PRO A 242 7.85 -9.82 18.30
C PRO A 242 6.54 -9.17 17.83
N TYR A 243 6.07 -9.54 16.63
CA TYR A 243 4.83 -8.97 16.06
C TYR A 243 3.57 -9.37 16.86
N PHE A 244 3.50 -10.60 17.38
CA PHE A 244 2.34 -11.05 18.15
C PHE A 244 2.39 -10.50 19.57
N THR A 245 3.58 -10.43 20.18
CA THR A 245 3.79 -9.75 21.47
C THR A 245 3.34 -8.28 21.39
N GLN A 246 3.78 -7.54 20.35
CA GLN A 246 3.33 -6.17 20.09
C GLN A 246 1.81 -6.08 19.87
N ALA A 247 1.19 -7.00 19.12
CA ALA A 247 -0.25 -6.97 18.85
C ALA A 247 -1.10 -7.25 20.11
N ILE A 248 -0.67 -8.23 20.93
CA ILE A 248 -1.25 -8.53 22.24
C ILE A 248 -1.11 -7.31 23.15
N CYS A 249 0.10 -6.79 23.35
CA CYS A 249 0.35 -5.65 24.24
C CYS A 249 -0.37 -4.37 23.78
N PHE A 250 -0.44 -4.09 22.47
CA PHE A 250 -1.23 -2.99 21.93
C PHE A 250 -2.71 -3.12 22.32
N THR A 251 -3.26 -4.34 22.24
CA THR A 251 -4.66 -4.63 22.57
C THR A 251 -4.91 -4.52 24.07
N ILE A 252 -3.98 -5.03 24.90
CA ILE A 252 -3.98 -4.86 26.36
C ILE A 252 -3.95 -3.38 26.73
N PHE A 253 -3.03 -2.59 26.16
CA PHE A 253 -2.95 -1.14 26.42
C PHE A 253 -4.23 -0.41 25.98
N GLY A 254 -4.84 -0.86 24.88
CA GLY A 254 -6.17 -0.43 24.46
C GLY A 254 -7.23 -0.69 25.54
N ARG A 255 -7.32 -1.92 26.05
CA ARG A 255 -8.24 -2.35 27.11
C ARG A 255 -7.99 -1.62 28.44
N ALA A 256 -6.75 -1.56 28.91
CA ALA A 256 -6.34 -0.85 30.12
C ALA A 256 -6.79 0.62 30.10
N ARG A 257 -6.65 1.27 28.94
CA ARG A 257 -7.11 2.64 28.68
C ARG A 257 -8.64 2.76 28.51
N GLU A 258 -9.32 1.73 28.01
CA GLU A 258 -10.79 1.64 27.90
C GLU A 258 -11.44 1.46 29.28
N GLU A 259 -10.82 0.69 30.19
CA GLU A 259 -11.34 0.32 31.51
C GLU A 259 -10.75 1.15 32.68
N ASP A 260 -9.82 2.08 32.39
CA ASP A 260 -9.00 2.84 33.36
C ASP A 260 -8.25 1.94 34.38
N LYS A 261 -7.97 0.70 33.97
CA LYS A 261 -7.26 -0.32 34.75
C LYS A 261 -5.81 -0.41 34.28
N TRP A 262 -4.91 0.31 34.97
CA TRP A 262 -3.49 0.40 34.63
C TRP A 262 -2.61 -0.68 35.27
N THR A 263 -3.23 -1.78 35.72
CA THR A 263 -2.59 -3.03 36.14
C THR A 263 -3.15 -4.18 35.30
N VAL A 264 -2.28 -5.06 34.82
CA VAL A 264 -2.64 -6.19 33.94
C VAL A 264 -2.32 -7.49 34.65
N SER A 265 -3.32 -8.36 34.82
CA SER A 265 -3.16 -9.76 35.28
C SER A 265 -3.37 -10.75 34.14
N SER A 266 -3.05 -12.04 34.35
CA SER A 266 -3.26 -13.08 33.32
C SER A 266 -4.73 -13.18 32.83
N GLU A 267 -5.70 -12.77 33.64
CA GLU A 267 -7.11 -12.77 33.24
C GLU A 267 -7.42 -11.67 32.21
N ASP A 268 -6.81 -10.49 32.32
CA ASP A 268 -6.96 -9.43 31.31
C ASP A 268 -6.38 -9.85 29.97
N VAL A 269 -5.30 -10.66 29.98
CA VAL A 269 -4.67 -11.22 28.79
C VAL A 269 -5.61 -12.20 28.08
N LYS A 270 -6.33 -13.07 28.81
CA LYS A 270 -7.33 -13.97 28.20
C LYS A 270 -8.47 -13.19 27.54
N LEU A 271 -8.95 -12.13 28.19
CA LEU A 271 -10.09 -11.34 27.73
C LEU A 271 -9.83 -10.54 26.44
N ILE A 272 -8.57 -10.40 26.00
CA ILE A 272 -8.22 -9.67 24.76
C ILE A 272 -7.88 -10.56 23.57
N ILE A 273 -7.78 -11.88 23.72
CA ILE A 273 -7.25 -12.79 22.68
C ILE A 273 -7.93 -12.55 21.33
N ASN A 274 -9.27 -12.62 21.28
CA ASN A 274 -10.03 -12.42 20.04
C ASN A 274 -9.81 -11.04 19.39
N LYS A 275 -9.72 -9.97 20.20
CA LYS A 275 -9.50 -8.59 19.72
C LYS A 275 -8.06 -8.40 19.22
N ALA A 276 -7.08 -9.08 19.83
CA ALA A 276 -5.70 -9.09 19.37
C ALA A 276 -5.56 -9.91 18.07
N ILE A 277 -6.29 -11.02 17.93
CA ILE A 277 -6.36 -11.82 16.70
C ILE A 277 -6.93 -10.97 15.55
N GLU A 278 -8.07 -10.30 15.75
CA GLU A 278 -8.66 -9.37 14.75
C GLU A 278 -7.69 -8.27 14.32
N LEU A 279 -6.87 -7.75 15.24
CA LEU A 279 -5.85 -6.74 14.97
C LEU A 279 -4.64 -7.31 14.20
N ALA A 280 -4.29 -8.57 14.43
CA ALA A 280 -3.19 -9.28 13.79
C ALA A 280 -3.60 -9.98 12.47
N GLU A 281 -4.90 -10.02 12.14
CA GLU A 281 -5.50 -10.77 11.02
C GLU A 281 -4.73 -10.59 9.71
N ALA A 282 -4.46 -9.35 9.27
CA ALA A 282 -3.71 -9.08 8.04
C ALA A 282 -2.25 -9.56 8.05
N GLY A 283 -1.67 -9.85 9.22
CA GLY A 283 -0.38 -10.53 9.37
C GLY A 283 -0.50 -12.06 9.30
N LEU A 284 -1.60 -12.61 9.82
CA LEU A 284 -1.90 -14.03 9.91
C LEU A 284 -2.42 -14.62 8.58
N THR A 285 -3.37 -13.94 7.92
CA THR A 285 -3.97 -14.40 6.65
C THR A 285 -2.91 -14.61 5.56
N TRP A 286 -1.98 -13.67 5.38
CA TRP A 286 -0.92 -13.79 4.38
C TRP A 286 -0.04 -15.03 4.61
N PHE A 287 0.25 -15.35 5.87
CA PHE A 287 1.03 -16.52 6.27
C PHE A 287 0.34 -17.84 5.90
N TRP A 288 -0.98 -17.85 5.97
CA TRP A 288 -1.84 -18.97 5.62
C TRP A 288 -2.04 -19.12 4.11
N ASP A 289 -2.24 -18.02 3.39
CA ASP A 289 -2.36 -18.02 1.92
C ASP A 289 -1.13 -18.60 1.21
N GLY A 290 0.04 -18.53 1.84
CA GLY A 290 1.27 -19.16 1.34
C GLY A 290 1.37 -20.68 1.56
N PHE A 291 0.40 -21.34 2.20
CA PHE A 291 0.38 -22.80 2.38
C PHE A 291 -0.39 -23.51 1.26
N SER A 292 0.09 -24.69 0.87
CA SER A 292 -0.73 -25.63 0.11
C SER A 292 -1.95 -26.09 0.90
N ILE A 293 -2.99 -26.55 0.19
CA ILE A 293 -4.25 -27.00 0.82
C ILE A 293 -3.99 -28.13 1.83
N LEU A 294 -3.03 -29.02 1.53
CA LEU A 294 -2.68 -30.10 2.46
C LEU A 294 -1.91 -29.60 3.69
N GLU A 295 -1.01 -28.63 3.54
CA GLU A 295 -0.38 -27.96 4.68
C GLU A 295 -1.44 -27.30 5.58
N LYS A 296 -2.45 -26.64 4.99
CA LYS A 296 -3.59 -26.07 5.74
C LYS A 296 -4.36 -27.14 6.52
N VAL A 297 -4.78 -28.22 5.86
CA VAL A 297 -5.51 -29.33 6.49
C VAL A 297 -4.70 -29.99 7.61
N VAL A 298 -3.42 -30.29 7.38
CA VAL A 298 -2.56 -30.92 8.41
C VAL A 298 -2.29 -29.97 9.56
N PHE A 299 -2.10 -28.68 9.31
CA PHE A 299 -1.84 -27.69 10.35
C PHE A 299 -3.08 -27.38 11.19
N ALA A 300 -4.27 -27.31 10.57
CA ALA A 300 -5.56 -27.23 11.27
C ALA A 300 -5.80 -28.46 12.14
N ALA A 301 -5.53 -29.67 11.62
CA ALA A 301 -5.67 -30.90 12.39
C ALA A 301 -4.74 -30.97 13.61
N ILE A 302 -3.50 -30.48 13.49
CA ILE A 302 -2.57 -30.40 14.63
C ILE A 302 -3.03 -29.32 15.64
N ALA A 303 -3.56 -28.20 15.16
CA ALA A 303 -4.08 -27.14 16.03
C ALA A 303 -5.28 -27.60 16.89
N GLU A 304 -6.21 -28.34 16.29
CA GLU A 304 -7.37 -28.96 16.98
C GLU A 304 -6.93 -30.13 17.88
N ALA A 305 -6.08 -31.04 17.38
CA ALA A 305 -5.54 -32.18 18.15
C ALA A 305 -4.90 -31.76 19.49
N GLN A 306 -4.24 -30.61 19.50
CA GLN A 306 -3.59 -30.04 20.68
C GLN A 306 -4.58 -29.62 21.79
N GLU A 307 -5.88 -29.42 21.49
CA GLU A 307 -6.89 -29.10 22.49
C GLU A 307 -7.43 -30.37 23.19
N ASP A 308 -7.80 -31.39 22.41
CA ASP A 308 -8.39 -32.64 22.92
C ASP A 308 -7.36 -33.74 23.26
N SER A 309 -6.06 -33.49 23.03
CA SER A 309 -4.98 -34.50 23.06
C SER A 309 -5.20 -35.66 22.09
N ASP A 310 -5.93 -35.40 21.01
CA ASP A 310 -6.32 -36.38 20.00
C ASP A 310 -5.19 -36.62 18.98
N ASN A 311 -5.26 -37.70 18.21
CA ASN A 311 -4.28 -37.95 17.14
C ASN A 311 -4.70 -37.22 15.85
N TYR A 312 -3.92 -36.22 15.42
CA TYR A 312 -4.22 -35.41 14.22
C TYR A 312 -4.44 -36.23 12.93
N VAL A 313 -3.76 -37.38 12.77
CA VAL A 313 -3.97 -38.28 11.62
C VAL A 313 -5.36 -38.93 11.69
N LEU A 314 -5.81 -39.32 12.88
CA LEU A 314 -7.16 -39.83 13.10
C LEU A 314 -8.23 -38.74 12.90
N LEU A 315 -7.96 -37.49 13.30
CA LEU A 315 -8.85 -36.36 13.02
C LEU A 315 -9.02 -36.14 11.51
N ILE A 316 -7.93 -36.07 10.74
CA ILE A 316 -7.99 -35.97 9.27
C ILE A 316 -8.78 -37.14 8.69
N LYS A 317 -8.47 -38.38 9.11
CA LYS A 317 -9.14 -39.59 8.63
C LYS A 317 -10.62 -39.71 8.99
N ARG A 318 -11.09 -39.06 10.08
CA ARG A 318 -12.52 -38.99 10.42
C ARG A 318 -13.31 -38.27 9.32
N PHE A 319 -12.72 -37.25 8.68
CA PHE A 319 -13.34 -36.49 7.61
C PHE A 319 -12.96 -37.03 6.21
N ARG A 320 -11.72 -37.50 6.03
CA ARG A 320 -11.17 -38.04 4.77
C ARG A 320 -10.42 -39.37 5.00
N PRO A 321 -11.12 -40.52 5.05
CA PRO A 321 -10.51 -41.83 5.34
C PRO A 321 -9.45 -42.27 4.34
N ASP A 322 -9.58 -41.85 3.08
CA ASP A 322 -8.75 -42.28 1.95
C ASP A 322 -7.41 -41.53 1.82
N THR A 323 -7.11 -40.55 2.69
CA THR A 323 -5.84 -39.81 2.66
C THR A 323 -4.69 -40.70 3.12
N GLU A 324 -3.62 -40.79 2.31
CA GLU A 324 -2.43 -41.57 2.65
C GLU A 324 -1.70 -41.02 3.88
N ASP A 325 -1.47 -41.87 4.89
CA ASP A 325 -0.71 -41.52 6.11
C ASP A 325 0.67 -40.93 5.78
N LYS A 326 1.32 -41.48 4.76
CA LYS A 326 2.63 -41.02 4.29
C LYS A 326 2.61 -39.53 3.92
N LEU A 327 1.57 -39.10 3.20
CA LEU A 327 1.45 -37.72 2.72
C LEU A 327 1.16 -36.75 3.87
N ILE A 328 0.37 -37.18 4.86
CA ILE A 328 0.13 -36.45 6.12
C ILE A 328 1.43 -36.28 6.91
N ILE A 329 2.20 -37.37 7.08
CA ILE A 329 3.47 -37.37 7.82
C ILE A 329 4.55 -36.52 7.12
N GLU A 330 4.68 -36.63 5.79
CA GLU A 330 5.59 -35.79 5.00
C GLU A 330 5.23 -34.29 5.11
N THR A 331 3.94 -33.97 5.19
CA THR A 331 3.47 -32.59 5.38
C THR A 331 3.73 -32.06 6.80
N ASN A 332 3.55 -32.88 7.84
CA ASN A 332 3.93 -32.52 9.21
C ASN A 332 5.45 -32.26 9.30
N GLN A 333 6.27 -33.13 8.71
CA GLN A 333 7.73 -32.93 8.63
C GLN A 333 8.10 -31.62 7.90
N LEU A 334 7.39 -31.26 6.84
CA LEU A 334 7.57 -29.99 6.14
C LEU A 334 7.22 -28.79 7.06
N LEU A 335 6.06 -28.80 7.71
CA LEU A 335 5.62 -27.74 8.64
C LEU A 335 6.60 -27.57 9.82
N ARG A 336 7.11 -28.69 10.36
CA ARG A 336 8.13 -28.72 11.41
C ARG A 336 9.46 -28.16 10.95
N SER A 337 9.96 -28.59 9.78
CA SER A 337 11.23 -28.07 9.22
C SER A 337 11.18 -26.55 8.96
N ASN A 338 9.99 -26.03 8.60
CA ASN A 338 9.75 -24.61 8.40
C ASN A 338 9.47 -23.82 9.70
N GLY A 339 9.54 -24.48 10.87
CA GLY A 339 9.44 -23.84 12.18
C GLY A 339 8.03 -23.46 12.63
N PHE A 340 6.97 -24.04 12.04
CA PHE A 340 5.58 -23.76 12.44
C PHE A 340 5.09 -24.68 13.57
N LEU A 341 5.71 -25.85 13.69
CA LEU A 341 5.50 -26.79 14.78
C LEU A 341 6.67 -26.71 15.77
N ASP A 342 6.42 -27.15 17.00
CA ASP A 342 7.48 -27.40 17.99
C ASP A 342 8.50 -28.41 17.43
N GLU A 343 9.74 -28.37 17.88
CA GLU A 343 10.77 -29.28 17.38
C GLU A 343 10.61 -30.69 17.96
N ILE A 344 10.19 -30.80 19.21
CA ILE A 344 10.10 -32.04 19.98
C ILE A 344 8.65 -32.50 20.10
N GLU A 345 7.73 -31.60 20.43
CA GLU A 345 6.31 -31.91 20.64
C GLU A 345 5.52 -31.88 19.32
N GLU A 346 4.36 -32.54 19.28
CA GLU A 346 3.45 -32.52 18.12
C GLU A 346 2.38 -31.44 18.29
N ARG A 347 2.85 -30.19 18.33
CA ARG A 347 2.03 -29.00 18.63
C ARG A 347 2.41 -27.81 17.75
N VAL A 348 1.49 -26.84 17.64
CA VAL A 348 1.74 -25.55 17.00
C VAL A 348 2.72 -24.73 17.86
N LYS A 349 3.79 -24.19 17.25
CA LYS A 349 4.88 -23.52 18.00
C LYS A 349 4.47 -22.21 18.68
N ILE A 350 3.45 -21.53 18.14
CA ILE A 350 2.95 -20.24 18.65
C ILE A 350 1.46 -20.40 18.97
N GLU A 351 1.12 -20.37 20.25
CA GLU A 351 -0.26 -20.60 20.73
C GLU A 351 -1.25 -19.56 20.15
N PHE A 352 -0.84 -18.30 20.02
CA PHE A 352 -1.64 -17.27 19.37
C PHE A 352 -2.00 -17.58 17.90
N VAL A 353 -1.14 -18.31 17.18
CA VAL A 353 -1.43 -18.78 15.82
C VAL A 353 -2.39 -19.98 15.86
N ARG A 354 -2.25 -20.89 16.84
CA ARG A 354 -3.16 -22.02 17.05
C ARG A 354 -4.60 -21.56 17.29
N LEU A 355 -4.79 -20.61 18.20
CA LEU A 355 -6.09 -20.05 18.54
C LEU A 355 -6.74 -19.35 17.34
N TRP A 356 -5.95 -18.64 16.52
CA TRP A 356 -6.42 -18.07 15.27
C TRP A 356 -6.85 -19.12 14.23
N ILE A 357 -6.08 -20.20 14.07
CA ILE A 357 -6.44 -21.32 13.18
C ILE A 357 -7.78 -21.94 13.61
N ILE A 358 -7.97 -22.23 14.89
CA ILE A 358 -9.25 -22.78 15.40
C ILE A 358 -10.41 -21.79 15.17
N GLN A 359 -10.18 -20.49 15.31
CA GLN A 359 -11.21 -19.47 15.14
C GLN A 359 -11.58 -19.17 13.67
N ARG A 360 -10.65 -19.33 12.72
CA ARG A 360 -10.80 -18.89 11.31
C ARG A 360 -10.69 -19.99 10.27
N HIS A 361 -10.03 -21.09 10.60
CA HIS A 361 -9.64 -22.18 9.70
C HIS A 361 -9.84 -23.56 10.36
N PRO A 362 -11.04 -23.87 10.87
CA PRO A 362 -11.31 -25.17 11.46
C PRO A 362 -11.14 -26.28 10.40
N LEU A 363 -10.64 -27.44 10.82
CA LEU A 363 -10.28 -28.58 9.97
C LEU A 363 -11.43 -28.99 9.03
N SER A 364 -12.66 -28.95 9.54
CA SER A 364 -13.86 -29.29 8.78
C SER A 364 -14.13 -28.36 7.58
N GLU A 365 -13.74 -27.08 7.65
CA GLU A 365 -13.88 -26.13 6.54
C GLU A 365 -12.74 -26.28 5.53
N GLU A 366 -11.50 -26.46 5.99
CA GLU A 366 -10.34 -26.64 5.10
C GLU A 366 -10.43 -27.96 4.31
N ILE A 367 -10.96 -29.04 4.90
CA ILE A 367 -11.28 -30.28 4.17
C ILE A 367 -12.44 -30.05 3.18
N HIS A 368 -13.44 -29.24 3.53
CA HIS A 368 -14.53 -28.91 2.60
C HIS A 368 -14.05 -28.10 1.37
N GLU A 369 -13.02 -27.25 1.51
CA GLU A 369 -12.39 -26.56 0.38
C GLU A 369 -11.53 -27.50 -0.48
N LEU A 370 -10.80 -28.46 0.12
CA LEU A 370 -10.10 -29.53 -0.62
C LEU A 370 -11.09 -30.30 -1.50
N ASP A 371 -12.21 -30.72 -0.93
CA ASP A 371 -13.29 -31.46 -1.60
C ASP A 371 -13.87 -30.73 -2.81
N LYS A 372 -14.12 -29.41 -2.68
CA LYS A 372 -14.62 -28.57 -3.80
C LYS A 372 -13.64 -28.55 -4.97
N ILE A 373 -12.34 -28.59 -4.70
CA ILE A 373 -11.29 -28.51 -5.71
C ILE A 373 -11.13 -29.85 -6.43
N GLU A 374 -11.26 -30.97 -5.72
CA GLU A 374 -11.26 -32.31 -6.32
C GLU A 374 -12.51 -32.59 -7.16
N GLN A 375 -13.69 -32.15 -6.69
CA GLN A 375 -14.93 -32.20 -7.49
C GLN A 375 -14.84 -31.36 -8.77
N LYS A 376 -14.24 -30.15 -8.70
CA LYS A 376 -13.97 -29.32 -9.89
C LYS A 376 -12.97 -29.94 -10.87
N LYS A 377 -12.12 -30.88 -10.44
CA LYS A 377 -11.22 -31.65 -11.31
C LYS A 377 -11.88 -32.87 -11.96
N SER A 378 -13.11 -33.24 -11.59
CA SER A 378 -13.76 -34.48 -12.02
C SER A 378 -15.07 -34.28 -12.81
N PRO A 379 -15.01 -33.94 -14.12
CA PRO A 379 -16.21 -33.85 -14.96
C PRO A 379 -16.44 -35.12 -15.80
N SER A 380 -16.94 -36.21 -15.20
CA SER A 380 -17.84 -37.20 -15.84
C SER A 380 -18.12 -38.44 -14.98
N ASN A 381 -19.31 -38.53 -14.38
CA ASN A 381 -20.22 -39.69 -14.49
C ASN A 381 -21.34 -39.66 -13.43
N SER A 382 -22.54 -39.25 -13.83
CA SER A 382 -23.77 -39.65 -13.15
C SER A 382 -24.97 -39.50 -14.10
N ASN A 383 -25.33 -40.58 -14.78
CA ASN A 383 -26.68 -40.81 -15.29
C ASN A 383 -26.88 -42.31 -15.52
N ILE A 384 -27.49 -42.98 -14.54
CA ILE A 384 -28.03 -44.34 -14.64
C ILE A 384 -29.47 -44.24 -14.12
N ILE A 385 -30.48 -44.54 -14.96
CA ILE A 385 -31.59 -45.52 -14.74
C ILE A 385 -32.17 -45.86 -16.17
N PRO A 386 -33.04 -46.88 -16.39
CA PRO A 386 -32.61 -48.23 -16.78
C PRO A 386 -33.24 -48.80 -18.09
N HIS A 387 -32.78 -50.01 -18.47
CA HIS A 387 -33.44 -51.06 -19.28
C HIS A 387 -34.20 -50.65 -20.58
N SER A 388 -33.84 -51.23 -21.73
CA SER A 388 -34.44 -52.52 -22.11
C SER A 388 -33.79 -53.21 -23.33
N ASN A 389 -33.86 -54.54 -23.31
CA ASN A 389 -34.00 -55.49 -24.43
C ASN A 389 -32.92 -55.61 -25.55
N THR A 390 -32.29 -56.80 -25.58
CA THR A 390 -32.12 -57.72 -26.75
C THR A 390 -31.54 -57.18 -28.07
N VAL A 391 -30.66 -57.87 -28.82
CA VAL A 391 -30.16 -59.26 -28.79
C VAL A 391 -28.96 -59.31 -29.78
N GLU A 392 -27.99 -60.21 -29.58
CA GLU A 392 -27.02 -60.81 -30.56
C GLU A 392 -26.33 -59.91 -31.65
N SER A 393 -25.10 -60.12 -32.09
CA SER A 393 -24.21 -61.28 -31.97
C SER A 393 -22.73 -60.89 -32.01
N ASP A 394 -22.02 -61.59 -31.13
CA ASP A 394 -20.67 -62.15 -31.21
C ASP A 394 -19.83 -62.13 -32.51
N PHE A 395 -18.52 -62.14 -32.23
CA PHE A 395 -17.35 -62.56 -33.00
C PHE A 395 -16.62 -61.67 -34.04
N THR A 396 -15.33 -61.56 -33.73
CA THR A 396 -14.18 -60.91 -34.37
C THR A 396 -13.68 -61.58 -35.66
N LEU A 397 -13.00 -60.77 -36.50
CA LEU A 397 -11.77 -61.04 -37.29
C LEU A 397 -11.78 -62.30 -38.21
N GLU A 398 -11.34 -62.25 -39.46
CA GLU A 398 -10.30 -61.42 -40.09
C GLU A 398 -10.44 -61.45 -41.65
N SER A 399 -9.50 -60.78 -42.35
CA SER A 399 -9.11 -60.97 -43.78
C SER A 399 -9.67 -60.09 -44.93
N ASP A 400 -8.71 -59.77 -45.83
CA ASP A 400 -8.77 -59.72 -47.31
C ASP A 400 -9.16 -58.49 -48.18
N THR A 401 -8.13 -57.66 -48.42
CA THR A 401 -7.47 -57.37 -49.74
C THR A 401 -8.11 -56.59 -50.92
N ASN A 402 -7.20 -55.92 -51.67
CA ASN A 402 -7.19 -55.65 -53.14
C ASN A 402 -8.07 -54.50 -53.71
N LEU A 403 -7.70 -53.76 -54.78
CA LEU A 403 -6.41 -53.57 -55.52
C LEU A 403 -6.46 -52.33 -56.47
N HIS A 404 -5.28 -51.87 -56.90
CA HIS A 404 -4.85 -51.24 -58.20
C HIS A 404 -3.90 -50.03 -57.97
N GLN A 405 -2.58 -50.12 -58.22
CA GLN A 405 -1.84 -49.99 -59.51
C GLN A 405 -2.02 -48.63 -60.20
N SER A 406 -1.01 -47.89 -60.72
CA SER A 406 0.49 -47.94 -60.71
C SER A 406 1.02 -46.50 -60.97
N SER A 407 2.31 -46.11 -61.11
CA SER A 407 3.65 -46.73 -61.20
C SER A 407 4.72 -45.68 -60.74
N GLU A 408 5.91 -46.03 -60.23
CA GLU A 408 7.23 -46.18 -60.92
C GLU A 408 7.69 -44.92 -61.75
N VAL A 409 8.89 -44.32 -61.63
CA VAL A 409 10.28 -44.88 -61.60
C VAL A 409 11.34 -43.90 -60.97
N ASN A 410 12.08 -44.38 -59.95
CA ASN A 410 13.55 -44.30 -59.69
C ASN A 410 14.39 -42.99 -59.42
N ILE A 411 15.54 -43.22 -58.74
CA ILE A 411 16.61 -42.35 -58.19
C ILE A 411 17.82 -42.25 -59.20
N PRO A 412 19.07 -41.70 -58.97
CA PRO A 412 19.73 -41.01 -57.83
C PRO A 412 20.69 -39.79 -58.16
N ASP A 413 21.32 -39.25 -57.09
CA ASP A 413 22.70 -38.68 -56.93
C ASP A 413 23.34 -37.70 -57.96
N ILE A 414 24.13 -36.70 -57.49
CA ILE A 414 25.38 -36.19 -58.10
C ILE A 414 26.06 -35.08 -57.26
N ARG A 415 27.40 -35.06 -57.35
CA ARG A 415 28.40 -34.23 -56.63
C ARG A 415 28.59 -32.79 -57.14
N ALA A 416 29.43 -32.04 -56.40
CA ALA A 416 30.42 -31.03 -56.87
C ALA A 416 29.92 -29.59 -57.17
N LYS A 417 30.72 -28.51 -57.06
CA LYS A 417 31.97 -28.22 -56.31
C LYS A 417 32.30 -26.70 -56.41
N SER A 418 32.87 -26.13 -55.33
CA SER A 418 33.90 -25.05 -55.35
C SER A 418 33.59 -23.57 -55.71
N ASN A 419 34.34 -22.70 -55.00
CA ASN A 419 34.73 -21.30 -55.27
C ASN A 419 33.65 -20.21 -55.01
N LEU A 420 33.77 -19.25 -54.07
CA LEU A 420 34.86 -18.36 -53.56
C LEU A 420 34.95 -17.01 -54.32
N ILE A 421 35.26 -15.94 -53.57
CA ILE A 421 35.51 -14.53 -53.95
C ILE A 421 34.20 -13.69 -54.02
N ILE A 422 33.79 -12.84 -53.05
CA ILE A 422 34.39 -11.74 -52.22
C ILE A 422 33.80 -10.38 -52.66
N LEU A 423 33.26 -9.60 -51.68
CA LEU A 423 32.98 -8.13 -51.69
C LEU A 423 32.18 -7.54 -52.88
N THR A 424 31.02 -6.87 -52.73
CA THR A 424 30.79 -5.63 -51.95
C THR A 424 29.30 -5.22 -51.88
N ALA A 425 28.96 -4.45 -50.84
CA ALA A 425 28.03 -3.31 -50.81
C ALA A 425 26.53 -3.43 -51.25
N ILE A 426 25.66 -3.27 -50.25
CA ILE A 426 24.49 -2.37 -50.23
C ILE A 426 23.59 -2.34 -51.50
N ALA A 427 22.48 -3.10 -51.47
CA ALA A 427 21.10 -2.60 -51.71
C ALA A 427 20.11 -3.76 -51.99
N SER A 428 19.36 -4.22 -51.00
CA SER A 428 18.06 -4.94 -51.16
C SER A 428 17.43 -5.34 -49.81
N ALA A 429 17.06 -4.35 -49.00
CA ALA A 429 16.22 -4.54 -47.82
C ALA A 429 14.73 -4.23 -48.09
N VAL A 430 14.26 -4.53 -49.31
CA VAL A 430 12.83 -4.51 -49.67
C VAL A 430 12.57 -5.63 -50.69
N PHE A 431 11.46 -6.36 -50.53
CA PHE A 431 11.01 -7.49 -51.36
C PHE A 431 11.91 -8.75 -51.37
N ILE A 432 11.68 -9.66 -50.42
CA ILE A 432 10.90 -10.92 -50.62
C ILE A 432 10.80 -11.63 -49.25
N ILE A 433 9.71 -11.38 -48.50
CA ILE A 433 9.11 -12.36 -47.57
C ILE A 433 7.59 -12.29 -47.73
N SER A 434 7.13 -12.56 -48.95
CA SER A 434 5.73 -12.83 -49.26
C SER A 434 5.57 -14.30 -49.60
N SER A 435 5.68 -15.20 -48.61
CA SER A 435 5.34 -16.64 -48.71
C SER A 435 5.37 -17.43 -47.38
N ILE A 436 5.07 -16.81 -46.22
CA ILE A 436 4.80 -17.57 -44.97
C ILE A 436 3.53 -17.05 -44.29
N ILE A 437 2.39 -17.14 -44.99
CA ILE A 437 1.05 -16.93 -44.43
C ILE A 437 0.08 -18.02 -44.95
N VAL A 438 0.39 -19.30 -44.71
CA VAL A 438 -0.58 -20.42 -44.81
C VAL A 438 -0.22 -21.54 -43.81
N ALA A 439 -0.18 -21.27 -42.50
CA ALA A 439 0.02 -22.33 -41.49
C ALA A 439 -0.50 -22.05 -40.06
N SER A 440 -1.06 -20.88 -39.76
CA SER A 440 -1.36 -20.47 -38.37
C SER A 440 -2.75 -19.86 -38.11
N ILE A 441 -3.64 -19.85 -39.11
CA ILE A 441 -5.06 -19.46 -38.91
C ILE A 441 -5.85 -20.70 -38.44
N ALA A 442 -5.59 -21.18 -37.22
CA ALA A 442 -6.45 -22.13 -36.48
C ALA A 442 -5.95 -22.42 -35.04
N ARG A 443 -5.95 -21.43 -34.14
CA ARG A 443 -6.03 -21.61 -32.68
C ARG A 443 -6.41 -20.27 -32.05
N GLY A 444 -7.46 -20.26 -31.24
CA GLY A 444 -8.07 -19.01 -30.74
C GLY A 444 -7.10 -18.19 -29.90
N SER A 445 -6.88 -16.94 -30.31
CA SER A 445 -6.09 -16.01 -29.50
C SER A 445 -6.92 -15.60 -28.29
N LYS A 446 -6.44 -15.90 -27.06
CA LYS A 446 -6.94 -15.18 -25.89
C LYS A 446 -6.64 -13.69 -26.07
N ASP A 447 -7.56 -12.84 -25.64
CA ASP A 447 -7.28 -11.40 -25.55
C ASP A 447 -6.31 -11.12 -24.40
N CYS A 448 -5.55 -10.03 -24.52
CA CYS A 448 -4.64 -9.62 -23.47
C CYS A 448 -5.43 -9.12 -22.26
N GLU A 449 -4.83 -9.23 -21.07
CA GLU A 449 -5.36 -8.63 -19.86
C GLU A 449 -5.50 -7.10 -20.01
N PRO A 450 -6.47 -6.46 -19.32
CA PRO A 450 -6.60 -5.01 -19.32
C PRO A 450 -5.29 -4.31 -18.95
N GLY A 451 -4.78 -3.44 -19.83
CA GLY A 451 -3.50 -2.75 -19.66
C GLY A 451 -2.33 -3.30 -20.51
N LYS A 452 -2.54 -4.35 -21.30
CA LYS A 452 -1.54 -4.92 -22.22
C LYS A 452 -2.04 -4.93 -23.67
N ARG A 453 -1.14 -4.67 -24.63
CA ARG A 453 -1.44 -4.74 -26.07
C ARG A 453 -0.65 -5.86 -26.75
N LYS A 454 -1.17 -6.41 -27.85
CA LYS A 454 -0.45 -7.40 -28.67
C LYS A 454 0.56 -6.70 -29.58
N GLU A 455 1.85 -6.85 -29.30
CA GLU A 455 2.90 -6.56 -30.30
C GLU A 455 3.14 -7.80 -31.17
N LEU A 456 3.37 -7.54 -32.47
CA LEU A 456 3.54 -8.55 -33.53
C LEU A 456 2.40 -9.60 -33.59
N GLY A 457 1.23 -9.30 -33.03
CA GLY A 457 0.06 -10.18 -32.98
C GLY A 457 0.15 -11.35 -31.99
N VAL A 458 1.27 -11.53 -31.28
CA VAL A 458 1.55 -12.73 -30.47
C VAL A 458 1.89 -12.40 -29.00
N PHE A 459 2.56 -11.28 -28.73
CA PHE A 459 3.07 -10.97 -27.38
C PHE A 459 2.27 -9.86 -26.70
N CYS A 460 1.69 -10.14 -25.53
CA CYS A 460 1.04 -9.12 -24.68
C CYS A 460 2.11 -8.32 -23.92
N VAL A 461 2.47 -7.15 -24.43
CA VAL A 461 3.42 -6.22 -23.79
C VAL A 461 2.66 -5.22 -22.92
N ALA A 462 3.24 -4.82 -21.78
CA ALA A 462 2.70 -3.74 -20.96
C ALA A 462 2.62 -2.45 -21.79
N ASP A 463 1.42 -1.88 -21.92
CA ASP A 463 1.25 -0.72 -22.79
C ASP A 463 1.59 0.57 -22.06
N ASN A 464 2.86 0.96 -22.11
CA ASN A 464 3.32 2.24 -21.54
C ASN A 464 2.61 3.45 -22.15
N SER A 465 1.87 3.32 -23.28
CA SER A 465 1.01 4.42 -23.76
C SER A 465 -0.23 4.63 -22.88
N ILE A 466 -0.69 3.63 -22.14
CA ILE A 466 -1.78 3.74 -21.16
C ILE A 466 -1.31 4.48 -19.90
N ILE A 467 -0.07 4.25 -19.46
CA ILE A 467 0.50 4.93 -18.29
C ILE A 467 0.95 6.36 -18.64
N ASN A 468 1.60 6.56 -19.79
CA ASN A 468 1.78 7.91 -20.37
C ASN A 468 0.44 8.60 -20.64
N GLY A 469 -0.64 7.82 -20.84
CA GLY A 469 -2.03 8.27 -20.89
C GLY A 469 -2.48 9.05 -19.65
N ARG A 470 -1.87 8.80 -18.49
CA ARG A 470 -2.32 9.26 -17.17
C ARG A 470 -1.59 10.49 -16.64
N ILE A 471 -0.61 11.02 -17.37
CA ILE A 471 0.18 12.18 -16.94
C ILE A 471 0.14 13.26 -18.03
N SER A 472 -0.06 14.52 -17.64
CA SER A 472 -0.05 15.67 -18.56
C SER A 472 0.71 16.85 -17.96
N ARG A 473 1.46 17.54 -18.81
CA ARG A 473 2.04 18.87 -18.54
C ARG A 473 1.35 19.97 -19.38
N GLY A 474 0.40 19.60 -20.23
CA GLY A 474 -0.16 20.42 -21.31
C GLY A 474 -0.12 19.73 -22.67
N ASP A 475 0.36 18.50 -22.73
CA ASP A 475 0.46 17.64 -23.92
C ASP A 475 -0.81 16.82 -24.21
N ARG A 476 -1.83 16.86 -23.34
CA ARG A 476 -3.15 16.24 -23.51
C ARG A 476 -4.19 16.91 -22.61
N THR A 477 -5.46 16.60 -22.81
CA THR A 477 -6.55 16.96 -21.88
C THR A 477 -7.08 15.71 -21.17
N PHE A 478 -7.43 15.87 -19.90
CA PHE A 478 -8.20 14.89 -19.11
C PHE A 478 -9.72 15.14 -19.17
N PHE A 479 -10.15 16.24 -19.80
CA PHE A 479 -11.55 16.64 -19.95
C PHE A 479 -11.95 16.82 -21.43
N PRO A 480 -11.78 15.79 -22.30
CA PRO A 480 -12.04 15.89 -23.73
C PRO A 480 -13.51 16.21 -24.07
N GLU A 481 -14.44 15.92 -23.16
CA GLU A 481 -15.86 16.28 -23.27
C GLU A 481 -16.13 17.80 -23.17
N ILE A 482 -15.21 18.56 -22.56
CA ILE A 482 -15.27 20.02 -22.55
C ILE A 482 -14.73 20.53 -23.89
N ASN A 483 -15.61 21.07 -24.73
CA ASN A 483 -15.22 21.66 -26.02
C ASN A 483 -14.45 22.97 -25.82
N ASN A 484 -13.16 22.99 -26.14
CA ASN A 484 -12.32 24.17 -26.07
C ASN A 484 -11.27 24.16 -27.22
N ILE A 485 -11.68 24.59 -28.41
CA ILE A 485 -10.83 24.59 -29.62
C ILE A 485 -9.45 25.28 -29.40
N PRO A 486 -9.35 26.41 -28.68
CA PRO A 486 -8.05 26.99 -28.31
C PRO A 486 -7.18 26.07 -27.42
N ARG A 487 -7.75 25.34 -26.45
CA ARG A 487 -7.03 24.33 -25.66
C ARG A 487 -6.43 23.27 -26.56
N ASP A 488 -7.22 22.71 -27.47
CA ASP A 488 -6.81 21.57 -28.30
C ASP A 488 -5.67 21.95 -29.25
N LYS A 489 -5.71 23.17 -29.81
CA LYS A 489 -4.59 23.75 -30.57
C LYS A 489 -3.39 24.10 -29.68
N GLY A 490 -3.64 24.55 -28.46
CA GLY A 490 -2.58 24.83 -27.47
C GLY A 490 -1.82 23.57 -27.07
N ILE A 491 -2.51 22.44 -26.92
CA ILE A 491 -1.94 21.11 -26.70
C ILE A 491 -1.01 20.72 -27.86
N GLN A 492 -1.45 20.87 -29.11
CA GLN A 492 -0.61 20.59 -30.28
C GLN A 492 0.67 21.45 -30.28
N ALA A 493 0.53 22.77 -30.08
CA ALA A 493 1.69 23.66 -30.00
C ALA A 493 2.62 23.34 -28.80
N PHE A 494 2.09 22.82 -27.70
CA PHE A 494 2.88 22.39 -26.53
C PHE A 494 3.65 21.09 -26.82
N GLN A 495 3.03 20.12 -27.48
CA GLN A 495 3.68 18.89 -27.97
C GLN A 495 4.83 19.21 -28.94
N GLU A 496 4.63 20.17 -29.84
CA GLU A 496 5.65 20.69 -30.77
C GLU A 496 6.74 21.54 -30.08
N SER A 497 6.70 21.69 -28.75
CA SER A 497 7.59 22.57 -27.96
C SER A 497 7.53 24.06 -28.35
N ASN A 498 6.52 24.48 -29.10
CA ASN A 498 6.26 25.87 -29.48
C ASN A 498 5.54 26.61 -28.33
N TYR A 499 6.24 26.79 -27.22
CA TYR A 499 5.66 27.33 -25.98
C TYR A 499 5.14 28.77 -26.11
N GLN A 500 5.64 29.56 -27.07
CA GLN A 500 5.11 30.90 -27.34
C GLN A 500 3.70 30.83 -27.96
N GLN A 501 3.50 29.96 -28.95
CA GLN A 501 2.18 29.73 -29.55
C GLN A 501 1.24 29.03 -28.57
N ALA A 502 1.72 28.02 -27.84
CA ALA A 502 0.96 27.34 -26.79
C ALA A 502 0.47 28.31 -25.70
N THR A 503 1.33 29.21 -25.22
CA THR A 503 0.97 30.28 -24.26
C THR A 503 -0.17 31.14 -24.79
N THR A 504 -0.10 31.56 -26.07
CA THR A 504 -1.13 32.39 -26.70
C THR A 504 -2.47 31.65 -26.81
N LEU A 505 -2.42 30.38 -27.20
CA LEU A 505 -3.61 29.54 -27.38
C LEU A 505 -4.25 29.13 -26.05
N PHE A 506 -3.46 28.80 -25.02
CA PHE A 506 -3.98 28.54 -23.69
C PHE A 506 -4.52 29.80 -23.02
N GLN A 507 -3.98 30.99 -23.30
CA GLN A 507 -4.59 32.26 -22.84
C GLN A 507 -5.99 32.46 -23.45
N GLN A 508 -6.15 32.13 -24.74
CA GLN A 508 -7.46 32.12 -25.41
C GLN A 508 -8.37 31.02 -24.83
N ALA A 509 -7.83 29.86 -24.46
CA ALA A 509 -8.57 28.76 -23.83
C ALA A 509 -9.12 29.13 -22.44
N VAL A 510 -8.31 29.80 -21.61
CA VAL A 510 -8.72 30.38 -20.32
C VAL A 510 -9.76 31.49 -20.52
N THR A 511 -9.65 32.27 -21.59
CA THR A 511 -10.66 33.30 -21.91
C THR A 511 -11.99 32.68 -22.36
N ALA A 512 -11.94 31.55 -23.08
CA ALA A 512 -13.11 30.81 -23.54
C ALA A 512 -13.83 30.05 -22.40
N ASN A 513 -13.07 29.51 -21.44
CA ASN A 513 -13.61 28.90 -20.23
C ASN A 513 -12.76 29.26 -18.99
N PRO A 514 -13.08 30.37 -18.29
CA PRO A 514 -12.28 30.82 -17.15
C PRO A 514 -12.44 29.96 -15.89
N TYR A 515 -13.38 29.01 -15.87
CA TYR A 515 -13.71 28.19 -14.70
C TYR A 515 -13.06 26.80 -14.72
N ASP A 516 -12.35 26.49 -15.80
CA ASP A 516 -11.61 25.25 -16.02
C ASP A 516 -10.18 25.39 -15.47
N PRO A 517 -9.80 24.61 -14.44
CA PRO A 517 -8.48 24.70 -13.84
C PRO A 517 -7.39 24.03 -14.70
N GLU A 518 -7.74 23.10 -15.60
CA GLU A 518 -6.77 22.43 -16.47
C GLU A 518 -6.14 23.44 -17.43
N VAL A 519 -6.97 24.24 -18.13
CA VAL A 519 -6.46 25.24 -19.08
C VAL A 519 -5.67 26.36 -18.39
N LEU A 520 -5.98 26.69 -17.13
CA LEU A 520 -5.20 27.64 -16.35
C LEU A 520 -3.83 27.07 -15.94
N ILE A 521 -3.77 25.77 -15.60
CA ILE A 521 -2.51 25.07 -15.35
C ILE A 521 -1.67 25.03 -16.63
N TYR A 522 -2.25 24.64 -17.77
CA TYR A 522 -1.51 24.54 -19.04
C TYR A 522 -1.02 25.90 -19.56
N TYR A 523 -1.80 26.97 -19.37
CA TYR A 523 -1.33 28.34 -19.61
C TYR A 523 -0.09 28.68 -18.77
N ASN A 524 -0.12 28.38 -17.47
CA ASN A 524 0.98 28.63 -16.56
C ASN A 524 2.21 27.74 -16.84
N ASN A 525 2.00 26.49 -17.25
CA ASN A 525 3.07 25.58 -17.67
C ASN A 525 3.74 26.05 -18.95
N ALA A 526 2.97 26.52 -19.94
CA ALA A 526 3.51 27.08 -21.19
C ALA A 526 4.36 28.35 -20.92
N LEU A 527 3.90 29.25 -20.03
CA LEU A 527 4.70 30.38 -19.55
C LEU A 527 6.00 29.94 -18.87
N ALA A 528 5.93 28.92 -18.01
CA ALA A 528 7.11 28.39 -17.30
C ALA A 528 8.12 27.76 -18.26
N ARG A 529 7.65 26.96 -19.23
CA ARG A 529 8.48 26.37 -20.29
C ARG A 529 9.07 27.42 -21.23
N GLN A 530 8.34 28.48 -21.57
CA GLN A 530 8.86 29.62 -22.34
C GLN A 530 9.99 30.37 -21.60
N LYS A 531 10.04 30.30 -20.26
CA LYS A 531 11.17 30.82 -19.44
C LYS A 531 12.34 29.85 -19.30
N GLY A 532 12.19 28.59 -19.68
CA GLY A 532 13.23 27.55 -19.63
C GLY A 532 13.47 26.94 -18.25
N SER A 533 13.84 27.75 -17.25
CA SER A 533 14.14 27.26 -15.89
C SER A 533 12.87 27.16 -15.03
N THR A 534 12.24 25.99 -15.01
CA THR A 534 11.03 25.72 -14.22
C THR A 534 11.33 25.32 -12.78
N LEU A 535 10.29 25.38 -11.95
CA LEU A 535 10.16 24.70 -10.67
C LEU A 535 8.98 23.75 -10.85
N THR A 536 9.18 22.43 -10.72
CA THR A 536 8.13 21.48 -11.10
C THR A 536 7.59 20.74 -9.88
N LEU A 537 6.27 20.76 -9.71
CA LEU A 537 5.52 19.94 -8.75
C LEU A 537 4.50 19.07 -9.50
N ALA A 538 4.02 18.01 -8.87
CA ALA A 538 2.91 17.21 -9.40
C ALA A 538 1.65 17.36 -8.56
N VAL A 539 0.48 17.21 -9.17
CA VAL A 539 -0.82 17.03 -8.50
C VAL A 539 -1.43 15.70 -8.93
N VAL A 540 -1.85 14.88 -7.96
CA VAL A 540 -2.38 13.53 -8.20
C VAL A 540 -3.84 13.45 -7.78
N VAL A 541 -4.71 13.10 -8.73
CA VAL A 541 -6.17 13.09 -8.58
C VAL A 541 -6.80 11.91 -9.31
N SER A 542 -7.95 11.42 -8.82
CA SER A 542 -8.70 10.30 -9.42
C SER A 542 -9.69 10.79 -10.47
N LEU A 543 -9.27 10.93 -11.72
CA LEU A 543 -10.09 11.49 -12.81
C LEU A 543 -11.06 10.48 -13.45
N ASP A 544 -10.83 9.17 -13.28
CA ASP A 544 -11.63 8.10 -13.91
C ASP A 544 -13.09 7.98 -13.39
N LYS A 545 -13.50 8.81 -12.43
CA LYS A 545 -14.86 8.84 -11.89
C LYS A 545 -15.50 10.20 -12.12
N ASN A 546 -16.68 10.21 -12.75
CA ASN A 546 -17.48 11.40 -13.03
C ASN A 546 -17.98 12.05 -11.74
N THR A 547 -17.10 12.81 -11.09
CA THR A 547 -17.29 13.49 -9.82
C THR A 547 -16.57 14.83 -9.87
N ASN A 548 -17.09 15.85 -9.20
CA ASN A 548 -16.45 17.18 -9.20
C ASN A 548 -15.16 17.26 -8.37
N THR A 549 -14.85 16.23 -7.58
CA THR A 549 -13.74 16.23 -6.62
C THR A 549 -12.33 16.46 -7.22
N PRO A 550 -11.94 15.88 -8.37
CA PRO A 550 -10.68 16.21 -9.03
C PRO A 550 -10.60 17.68 -9.46
N VAL A 551 -11.68 18.21 -10.04
CA VAL A 551 -11.77 19.61 -10.48
C VAL A 551 -11.62 20.55 -9.29
N GLU A 552 -12.25 20.25 -8.15
CA GLU A 552 -12.10 21.02 -6.90
C GLU A 552 -10.64 21.10 -6.42
N VAL A 553 -9.90 19.99 -6.47
CA VAL A 553 -8.46 19.95 -6.11
C VAL A 553 -7.64 20.77 -7.10
N LEU A 554 -7.83 20.55 -8.40
CA LEU A 554 -7.12 21.26 -9.47
C LEU A 554 -7.35 22.78 -9.39
N ARG A 555 -8.55 23.26 -9.02
CA ARG A 555 -8.81 24.69 -8.77
C ARG A 555 -7.91 25.30 -7.71
N GLY A 556 -7.66 24.58 -6.60
CA GLY A 556 -6.78 25.06 -5.55
C GLY A 556 -5.33 25.19 -6.02
N VAL A 557 -4.84 24.16 -6.71
CA VAL A 557 -3.48 24.12 -7.28
C VAL A 557 -3.28 25.18 -8.36
N ALA A 558 -4.21 25.28 -9.32
CA ALA A 558 -4.18 26.26 -10.40
C ALA A 558 -4.18 27.71 -9.88
N GLN A 559 -4.96 27.98 -8.82
CA GLN A 559 -5.01 29.29 -8.19
C GLN A 559 -3.69 29.65 -7.50
N ALA A 560 -3.05 28.72 -6.77
CA ALA A 560 -1.75 28.95 -6.15
C ALA A 560 -0.63 29.13 -7.18
N GLN A 561 -0.58 28.25 -8.19
CA GLN A 561 0.37 28.36 -9.32
C GLN A 561 0.25 29.70 -10.03
N ASN A 562 -0.97 30.10 -10.40
CA ASN A 562 -1.20 31.35 -11.13
C ASN A 562 -0.80 32.58 -10.29
N GLN A 563 -1.03 32.57 -8.97
CA GLN A 563 -0.59 33.64 -8.08
C GLN A 563 0.95 33.71 -7.98
N PHE A 564 1.61 32.58 -7.78
CA PHE A 564 3.08 32.51 -7.71
C PHE A 564 3.73 32.98 -9.02
N ASN A 565 3.24 32.49 -10.17
CA ASN A 565 3.77 32.84 -11.49
C ASN A 565 3.53 34.31 -11.86
N SER A 566 2.33 34.83 -11.57
CA SER A 566 2.02 36.26 -11.75
C SER A 566 2.91 37.17 -10.91
N ASN A 567 3.32 36.69 -9.72
CA ASN A 567 4.28 37.37 -8.84
C ASN A 567 5.75 37.14 -9.23
N LYS A 568 6.02 36.71 -10.48
CA LYS A 568 7.35 36.46 -11.07
C LYS A 568 8.09 35.22 -10.52
N GLY A 569 7.41 34.37 -9.74
CA GLY A 569 7.98 33.15 -9.17
C GLY A 569 9.18 33.39 -8.25
N LEU A 570 10.05 32.39 -8.12
CA LEU A 570 11.26 32.46 -7.29
C LEU A 570 12.47 32.74 -8.17
N ASN A 571 13.09 33.91 -8.01
CA ASN A 571 14.21 34.39 -8.82
C ASN A 571 13.93 34.36 -10.34
N GLY A 572 12.68 34.57 -10.76
CA GLY A 572 12.25 34.50 -12.16
C GLY A 572 11.94 33.10 -12.68
N ARG A 573 12.18 32.04 -11.88
CA ARG A 573 11.77 30.66 -12.17
C ARG A 573 10.30 30.50 -11.85
N LEU A 574 9.52 30.02 -12.81
CA LEU A 574 8.07 29.84 -12.69
C LEU A 574 7.72 28.40 -12.34
N LEU A 575 6.59 28.24 -11.63
CA LEU A 575 6.04 26.95 -11.24
C LEU A 575 5.31 26.28 -12.40
N GLU A 576 5.68 25.04 -12.65
CA GLU A 576 5.04 24.09 -13.57
C GLU A 576 4.36 22.99 -12.74
N ILE A 577 3.13 22.63 -13.11
CA ILE A 577 2.33 21.60 -12.44
C ILE A 577 2.09 20.43 -13.41
N VAL A 578 2.58 19.26 -13.03
CA VAL A 578 2.26 17.98 -13.68
C VAL A 578 0.93 17.48 -13.13
N ILE A 579 -0.06 17.20 -13.98
CA ILE A 579 -1.34 16.58 -13.56
C ILE A 579 -1.25 15.07 -13.79
N ALA A 580 -1.58 14.26 -12.78
CA ALA A 580 -1.54 12.80 -12.86
C ALA A 580 -2.85 12.13 -12.37
N ASN A 581 -3.28 11.09 -13.09
CA ASN A 581 -4.53 10.36 -12.89
C ASN A 581 -4.34 8.96 -12.25
N ASP A 582 -4.56 8.85 -10.94
CA ASP A 582 -4.30 7.63 -10.14
C ASP A 582 -5.41 6.57 -10.14
N SER A 583 -6.55 6.82 -10.81
CA SER A 583 -7.76 5.96 -10.70
C SER A 583 -8.29 5.74 -9.28
N ASN A 584 -7.80 6.46 -8.26
CA ASN A 584 -7.85 6.10 -6.84
C ASN A 584 -6.82 5.02 -6.44
N LYS A 585 -7.22 3.89 -5.85
CA LYS A 585 -6.29 2.90 -5.26
C LYS A 585 -5.61 2.05 -6.34
N GLU A 586 -6.32 1.86 -7.44
CA GLU A 586 -6.07 0.90 -8.51
C GLU A 586 -4.82 1.24 -9.34
N LYS A 587 -4.49 2.53 -9.51
CA LYS A 587 -3.31 2.99 -10.26
C LYS A 587 -2.38 3.91 -9.46
N ALA A 588 -2.63 4.11 -8.16
CA ALA A 588 -1.78 4.89 -7.27
C ALA A 588 -0.30 4.47 -7.27
N LYS A 589 0.00 3.15 -7.17
CA LYS A 589 1.38 2.64 -7.19
C LYS A 589 2.07 2.94 -8.51
N GLU A 590 1.41 2.61 -9.62
CA GLU A 590 1.94 2.82 -10.99
C GLU A 590 2.19 4.31 -11.29
N VAL A 591 1.25 5.19 -10.92
CA VAL A 591 1.42 6.64 -11.10
C VAL A 591 2.55 7.20 -10.23
N ALA A 592 2.67 6.76 -8.98
CA ALA A 592 3.80 7.16 -8.14
C ALA A 592 5.13 6.68 -8.72
N GLN A 593 5.19 5.44 -9.24
CA GLN A 593 6.36 4.87 -9.91
C GLN A 593 6.78 5.64 -11.17
N GLU A 594 5.86 6.22 -11.94
CA GLU A 594 6.25 7.12 -13.05
C GLU A 594 6.71 8.49 -12.55
N LEU A 595 6.03 9.08 -11.58
CA LEU A 595 6.38 10.41 -11.06
C LEU A 595 7.77 10.44 -10.41
N ILE A 596 8.21 9.34 -9.79
CA ILE A 596 9.56 9.28 -9.19
C ILE A 596 10.69 9.20 -10.21
N LYS A 597 10.44 8.67 -11.42
CA LYS A 597 11.42 8.61 -12.53
C LYS A 597 11.77 9.99 -13.09
N ASP A 598 10.93 11.00 -12.87
CA ASP A 598 11.17 12.36 -13.31
C ASP A 598 11.88 13.18 -12.21
N PRO A 599 13.21 13.40 -12.30
CA PRO A 599 13.95 14.12 -11.27
C PRO A 599 13.59 15.61 -11.20
N SER A 600 12.89 16.17 -12.20
CA SER A 600 12.43 17.57 -12.15
C SER A 600 11.33 17.77 -11.12
N ILE A 601 10.59 16.72 -10.74
CA ILE A 601 9.48 16.80 -9.78
C ILE A 601 10.03 16.89 -8.36
N LEU A 602 9.84 18.06 -7.74
CA LEU A 602 10.37 18.44 -6.42
C LEU A 602 9.44 18.07 -5.25
N GLY A 603 8.16 17.88 -5.53
CA GLY A 603 7.13 17.55 -4.55
C GLY A 603 5.78 17.26 -5.19
N VAL A 604 4.87 16.63 -4.45
CA VAL A 604 3.58 16.12 -4.92
C VAL A 604 2.45 16.64 -4.03
N ILE A 605 1.40 17.19 -4.63
CA ILE A 605 0.11 17.48 -4.01
C ILE A 605 -0.80 16.27 -4.22
N GLY A 606 -1.09 15.48 -3.19
CA GLY A 606 -1.92 14.29 -3.32
C GLY A 606 -1.76 13.26 -2.20
N HIS A 607 -2.31 12.05 -2.32
CA HIS A 607 -3.39 11.71 -3.25
C HIS A 607 -4.73 12.22 -2.69
N ASN A 608 -5.82 12.10 -3.46
CA ASN A 608 -7.16 12.55 -3.04
C ASN A 608 -7.82 11.67 -1.96
N SER A 609 -7.39 10.41 -1.82
CA SER A 609 -7.93 9.46 -0.84
C SER A 609 -6.81 8.87 0.03
N SER A 610 -7.18 8.49 1.26
CA SER A 610 -6.27 7.78 2.15
C SER A 610 -5.89 6.41 1.59
N ASP A 611 -6.82 5.77 0.87
CA ASP A 611 -6.68 4.48 0.19
C ASP A 611 -5.59 4.50 -0.89
N ALA A 612 -5.60 5.52 -1.75
CA ALA A 612 -4.57 5.73 -2.78
C ALA A 612 -3.24 6.16 -2.17
N THR A 613 -3.28 7.10 -1.20
CA THR A 613 -2.08 7.59 -0.52
C THR A 613 -1.33 6.43 0.16
N LEU A 614 -2.02 5.53 0.85
CA LEU A 614 -1.40 4.39 1.54
C LEU A 614 -0.61 3.48 0.59
N VAL A 615 -1.10 3.30 -0.63
CA VAL A 615 -0.48 2.44 -1.66
C VAL A 615 0.67 3.13 -2.40
N ALA A 616 0.56 4.44 -2.64
CA ALA A 616 1.60 5.23 -3.31
C ALA A 616 2.77 5.67 -2.39
N LEU A 617 2.52 5.84 -1.09
CA LEU A 617 3.49 6.44 -0.17
C LEU A 617 4.84 5.71 -0.06
N PRO A 618 4.95 4.37 -0.15
CA PRO A 618 6.24 3.68 -0.21
C PRO A 618 7.10 4.11 -1.42
N GLU A 619 6.47 4.37 -2.58
CA GLU A 619 7.17 4.77 -3.81
C GLU A 619 7.83 6.14 -3.66
N TYR A 620 7.08 7.12 -3.15
CA TYR A 620 7.62 8.46 -2.87
C TYR A 620 8.69 8.44 -1.78
N ALA A 621 8.57 7.55 -0.79
CA ALA A 621 9.55 7.40 0.27
C ALA A 621 10.90 6.91 -0.27
N ARG A 622 10.92 5.88 -1.12
CA ARG A 622 12.14 5.40 -1.82
C ARG A 622 12.81 6.54 -2.59
N ALA A 623 12.02 7.37 -3.25
CA ALA A 623 12.49 8.48 -4.08
C ALA A 623 12.84 9.77 -3.31
N LYS A 624 12.77 9.75 -1.96
CA LYS A 624 12.84 10.93 -1.06
C LYS A 624 11.96 12.11 -1.53
N LEU A 625 10.82 11.82 -2.18
CA LEU A 625 9.92 12.81 -2.81
C LEU A 625 8.81 13.22 -1.84
N ALA A 626 8.74 14.52 -1.51
CA ALA A 626 7.74 15.03 -0.57
C ALA A 626 6.29 14.88 -1.10
N LEU A 627 5.40 14.32 -0.29
CA LEU A 627 3.96 14.23 -0.54
C LEU A 627 3.19 15.09 0.47
N VAL A 628 2.56 16.17 0.00
CA VAL A 628 1.69 17.04 0.82
C VAL A 628 0.22 16.75 0.46
N SER A 629 -0.50 16.04 1.31
CA SER A 629 -1.89 15.69 1.03
C SER A 629 -2.88 16.78 1.46
N PRO A 630 -3.76 17.26 0.56
CA PRO A 630 -4.80 18.22 0.90
C PRO A 630 -6.11 17.58 1.42
N THR A 631 -6.21 16.24 1.46
CA THR A 631 -7.50 15.56 1.67
C THR A 631 -7.41 14.22 2.40
N SER A 632 -6.24 13.58 2.49
CA SER A 632 -6.08 12.25 3.10
C SER A 632 -5.82 12.34 4.61
N ALA A 633 -6.89 12.25 5.39
CA ALA A 633 -6.90 12.49 6.85
C ALA A 633 -6.51 11.29 7.74
N SER A 634 -6.33 10.09 7.17
CA SER A 634 -6.20 8.84 7.94
C SER A 634 -4.94 8.75 8.81
N ILE A 635 -5.11 8.52 10.12
CA ILE A 635 -4.00 8.39 11.08
C ILE A 635 -3.05 7.21 10.79
N PHE A 636 -3.44 6.29 9.91
CA PHE A 636 -2.60 5.18 9.45
C PHE A 636 -1.55 5.60 8.40
N LEU A 637 -1.68 6.81 7.84
CA LEU A 637 -0.70 7.40 6.93
C LEU A 637 0.42 8.05 7.75
N ASN A 638 1.56 7.38 7.86
CA ASN A 638 2.74 7.87 8.57
C ASN A 638 4.02 7.49 7.81
N ASN A 639 4.76 8.49 7.33
CA ASN A 639 6.04 8.30 6.64
C ASN A 639 6.86 9.61 6.70
N PRO A 640 8.21 9.57 6.76
CA PRO A 640 9.05 10.77 6.74
C PRO A 640 8.84 11.72 5.56
N VAL A 641 8.36 11.25 4.40
CA VAL A 641 8.07 12.12 3.25
C VAL A 641 6.62 12.65 3.19
N PHE A 642 5.76 12.20 4.10
CA PHE A 642 4.34 12.56 4.12
C PHE A 642 4.07 13.78 5.03
N PHE A 643 3.34 14.75 4.49
CA PHE A 643 2.83 15.90 5.22
C PHE A 643 1.33 16.05 4.95
N ARG A 644 0.56 16.48 5.94
CA ARG A 644 -0.91 16.59 5.82
C ARG A 644 -1.37 18.03 5.97
N ALA A 645 -1.87 18.64 4.89
CA ALA A 645 -2.41 20.00 4.88
C ALA A 645 -3.90 20.07 5.29
N VAL A 646 -4.60 18.93 5.31
CA VAL A 646 -5.91 18.76 5.97
C VAL A 646 -5.69 18.45 7.46
N TYR A 647 -6.64 18.75 8.33
CA TYR A 647 -6.58 18.22 9.71
C TYR A 647 -6.76 16.70 9.69
N SER A 648 -6.08 16.02 10.61
CA SER A 648 -6.17 14.56 10.79
C SER A 648 -7.56 14.11 11.23
N ASP A 649 -7.86 12.83 11.00
CA ASP A 649 -9.04 12.17 11.58
C ASP A 649 -9.00 12.16 13.11
N GLU A 650 -7.82 12.28 13.74
CA GLU A 650 -7.70 12.49 15.20
C GLU A 650 -8.44 13.77 15.62
N SER A 651 -8.29 14.84 14.84
CA SER A 651 -8.99 16.10 15.04
C SER A 651 -10.51 15.94 14.84
N ALA A 652 -10.92 15.32 13.73
CA ALA A 652 -12.34 15.17 13.37
C ALA A 652 -13.10 14.21 14.30
N GLY A 653 -12.57 13.00 14.52
CA GLY A 653 -13.19 11.96 15.33
C GLY A 653 -13.32 12.38 16.80
N LYS A 654 -12.28 13.05 17.36
CA LYS A 654 -12.34 13.60 18.72
C LYS A 654 -13.44 14.65 18.84
N LYS A 655 -13.50 15.59 17.89
CA LYS A 655 -14.50 16.67 17.88
C LYS A 655 -15.94 16.13 17.81
N LEU A 656 -16.17 15.11 16.98
CA LEU A 656 -17.46 14.42 16.88
C LEU A 656 -17.82 13.72 18.20
N ALA A 657 -16.90 12.93 18.78
CA ALA A 657 -17.14 12.21 20.02
C ALA A 657 -17.43 13.15 21.20
N GLU A 658 -16.64 14.22 21.34
CA GLU A 658 -16.86 15.24 22.37
C GLU A 658 -18.22 15.93 22.19
N TYR A 659 -18.63 16.26 20.96
CA TYR A 659 -19.91 16.90 20.71
C TYR A 659 -21.11 15.96 20.97
N THR A 660 -21.06 14.72 20.49
CA THR A 660 -22.09 13.70 20.73
C THR A 660 -22.32 13.49 22.23
N TYR A 661 -21.24 13.32 23.00
CA TYR A 661 -21.36 13.07 24.43
C TYR A 661 -21.62 14.33 25.26
N LYS A 662 -20.78 15.36 25.13
CA LYS A 662 -20.80 16.53 26.02
C LYS A 662 -21.92 17.51 25.65
N SER A 663 -22.22 17.70 24.37
CA SER A 663 -23.17 18.70 23.89
C SER A 663 -24.56 18.11 23.60
N LEU A 664 -24.63 17.01 22.84
CA LEU A 664 -25.92 16.34 22.56
C LEU A 664 -26.41 15.45 23.70
N LYS A 665 -25.55 15.12 24.69
CA LYS A 665 -25.84 14.24 25.84
C LYS A 665 -26.22 12.80 25.46
N LEU A 666 -25.86 12.37 24.25
CA LEU A 666 -26.13 11.03 23.75
C LEU A 666 -25.03 10.10 24.25
N LYS A 667 -25.42 8.92 24.72
CA LYS A 667 -24.52 7.93 25.31
C LYS A 667 -24.38 6.69 24.45
N LYS A 668 -25.35 6.35 23.60
CA LYS A 668 -25.31 5.14 22.77
C LYS A 668 -25.21 5.45 21.28
N ALA A 669 -24.20 4.91 20.61
CA ALA A 669 -23.91 5.23 19.21
C ALA A 669 -23.64 3.98 18.36
N VAL A 670 -23.86 4.07 17.05
CA VAL A 670 -23.46 3.06 16.06
C VAL A 670 -22.62 3.70 14.96
N VAL A 671 -21.69 2.95 14.36
CA VAL A 671 -20.84 3.42 13.27
C VAL A 671 -21.14 2.65 11.99
N PHE A 672 -21.35 3.36 10.88
CA PHE A 672 -21.46 2.85 9.52
C PHE A 672 -20.23 3.26 8.71
N GLY A 673 -19.56 2.33 8.04
CA GLY A 673 -18.37 2.63 7.24
C GLY A 673 -17.91 1.50 6.33
N ASN A 674 -16.87 1.73 5.53
CA ASN A 674 -16.20 0.68 4.76
C ASN A 674 -15.06 0.06 5.62
N PRO A 675 -15.13 -1.22 6.03
CA PRO A 675 -14.09 -1.86 6.84
C PRO A 675 -12.77 -2.04 6.09
N ASN A 676 -12.77 -1.91 4.75
CA ASN A 676 -11.58 -1.99 3.91
C ASN A 676 -10.94 -0.63 3.60
N SER A 677 -11.52 0.49 4.05
CA SER A 677 -10.97 1.83 3.82
C SER A 677 -10.13 2.34 5.00
N PRO A 678 -8.89 2.81 4.79
CA PRO A 678 -8.07 3.46 5.82
C PRO A 678 -8.71 4.74 6.37
N TYR A 679 -9.54 5.45 5.61
CA TYR A 679 -10.27 6.61 6.11
C TYR A 679 -11.39 6.21 7.07
N SER A 680 -12.32 5.35 6.62
CA SER A 680 -13.46 4.91 7.44
C SER A 680 -13.02 4.31 8.78
N ASN A 681 -11.97 3.50 8.77
CA ASN A 681 -11.41 2.91 10.00
C ASN A 681 -10.72 3.92 10.91
N SER A 682 -10.00 4.89 10.35
CA SER A 682 -9.24 5.89 11.11
C SER A 682 -10.17 6.81 11.91
N ILE A 683 -11.15 7.44 11.25
CA ILE A 683 -12.11 8.32 11.94
C ILE A 683 -13.01 7.53 12.90
N ARG A 684 -13.34 6.27 12.57
CA ARG A 684 -14.02 5.33 13.47
C ARG A 684 -13.22 5.08 14.74
N GLU A 685 -11.96 4.70 14.62
CA GLU A 685 -11.10 4.36 15.75
C GLU A 685 -10.98 5.55 16.71
N VAL A 686 -10.72 6.75 16.17
CA VAL A 686 -10.65 7.99 16.96
C VAL A 686 -11.99 8.27 17.65
N PHE A 687 -13.11 8.18 16.91
CA PHE A 687 -14.43 8.43 17.46
C PHE A 687 -14.77 7.46 18.59
N ILE A 688 -14.63 6.15 18.37
CA ILE A 688 -14.93 5.11 19.38
C ILE A 688 -14.07 5.34 20.61
N ASN A 689 -12.75 5.44 20.45
CA ASN A 689 -11.80 5.65 21.55
C ASN A 689 -12.15 6.89 22.39
N GLN A 690 -12.50 8.00 21.75
CA GLN A 690 -12.85 9.23 22.48
C GLN A 690 -14.27 9.19 23.07
N PHE A 691 -15.23 8.55 22.41
CA PHE A 691 -16.63 8.51 22.86
C PHE A 691 -16.78 7.56 24.06
N GLU A 692 -16.16 6.38 24.00
CA GLU A 692 -16.17 5.41 25.10
C GLU A 692 -15.38 5.95 26.31
N LYS A 693 -14.24 6.64 26.09
CA LYS A 693 -13.51 7.37 27.16
C LYS A 693 -14.34 8.47 27.84
N LEU A 694 -15.37 9.01 27.19
CA LEU A 694 -16.27 9.98 27.82
C LEU A 694 -17.40 9.32 28.63
N GLY A 695 -17.53 8.00 28.57
CA GLY A 695 -18.63 7.23 29.17
C GLY A 695 -19.79 6.96 28.22
N GLY A 696 -19.54 6.99 26.91
CA GLY A 696 -20.45 6.48 25.88
C GLY A 696 -20.24 4.99 25.59
N GLU A 697 -21.14 4.41 24.79
CA GLU A 697 -21.16 3.02 24.36
C GLU A 697 -21.30 2.98 22.83
N VAL A 698 -20.41 2.28 22.13
CA VAL A 698 -20.60 2.00 20.69
C VAL A 698 -21.07 0.56 20.49
N VAL A 699 -22.26 0.42 19.91
CA VAL A 699 -22.86 -0.88 19.52
C VAL A 699 -22.46 -1.30 18.12
N ARG A 700 -22.64 -2.60 17.84
CA ARG A 700 -22.30 -3.23 16.54
C ARG A 700 -20.85 -2.92 16.12
N LYS A 701 -19.92 -3.02 17.08
CA LYS A 701 -18.48 -2.93 16.82
C LYS A 701 -18.02 -4.10 15.92
N PRO A 702 -16.99 -3.92 15.06
CA PRO A 702 -16.21 -2.69 14.87
C PRO A 702 -16.99 -1.58 14.17
N LEU A 703 -17.83 -1.91 13.18
CA LEU A 703 -18.74 -1.03 12.43
C LEU A 703 -19.82 -1.88 11.72
N ILE A 704 -20.86 -1.24 11.18
CA ILE A 704 -21.76 -1.81 10.18
C ILE A 704 -21.17 -1.57 8.78
N ASP A 705 -20.88 -2.66 8.07
CA ASP A 705 -20.19 -2.67 6.77
C ASP A 705 -21.09 -2.19 5.62
N LEU A 706 -20.72 -1.07 5.01
CA LEU A 706 -21.38 -0.48 3.84
C LEU A 706 -21.13 -1.25 2.53
N THR A 707 -20.13 -2.14 2.50
CA THR A 707 -19.68 -2.87 1.30
C THR A 707 -20.17 -4.32 1.24
N ALA A 708 -20.80 -4.82 2.31
CA ALA A 708 -21.39 -6.14 2.34
C ALA A 708 -22.43 -6.32 1.22
N THR A 709 -22.35 -7.42 0.48
CA THR A 709 -23.29 -7.74 -0.63
C THR A 709 -24.73 -7.93 -0.16
N THR A 710 -24.92 -8.21 1.14
CA THR A 710 -26.21 -8.35 1.83
C THR A 710 -26.68 -7.05 2.50
N PHE A 711 -25.96 -5.94 2.35
CA PHE A 711 -26.27 -4.68 3.04
C PHE A 711 -27.66 -4.14 2.67
N ASP A 712 -28.47 -3.87 3.70
CA ASP A 712 -29.84 -3.37 3.59
C ASP A 712 -30.03 -2.22 4.58
N ALA A 713 -30.14 -1.00 4.03
CA ALA A 713 -30.26 0.21 4.85
C ALA A 713 -31.54 0.25 5.70
N GLU A 714 -32.65 -0.33 5.25
CA GLU A 714 -33.89 -0.35 6.04
C GLU A 714 -33.77 -1.32 7.21
N LYS A 715 -33.17 -2.50 7.00
CA LYS A 715 -32.93 -3.48 8.07
C LYS A 715 -31.90 -2.97 9.08
N GLU A 716 -30.75 -2.47 8.63
CA GLU A 716 -29.69 -2.04 9.55
C GLU A 716 -30.11 -0.83 10.39
N VAL A 717 -30.85 0.13 9.82
CA VAL A 717 -31.43 1.24 10.61
C VAL A 717 -32.53 0.73 11.55
N ALA A 718 -33.34 -0.25 11.16
CA ALA A 718 -34.34 -0.83 12.06
C ALA A 718 -33.70 -1.56 13.26
N ILE A 719 -32.62 -2.33 13.05
CA ILE A 719 -31.87 -3.00 14.12
C ILE A 719 -31.22 -1.95 15.03
N THR A 720 -30.58 -0.92 14.46
CA THR A 720 -29.98 0.22 15.17
C THR A 720 -30.97 0.89 16.12
N VAL A 721 -32.20 1.16 15.66
CA VAL A 721 -33.22 1.89 16.42
C VAL A 721 -33.92 1.00 17.45
N TYR A 722 -34.32 -0.23 17.09
CA TYR A 722 -35.21 -1.05 17.93
C TYR A 722 -34.48 -2.14 18.72
N GLY A 723 -33.43 -2.75 18.15
CA GLY A 723 -32.60 -3.75 18.83
C GLY A 723 -31.59 -3.09 19.75
N GLU A 724 -30.68 -2.32 19.16
CA GLU A 724 -29.58 -1.69 19.90
C GLU A 724 -30.01 -0.48 20.72
N LYS A 725 -31.08 0.22 20.30
CA LYS A 725 -31.54 1.49 20.88
C LYS A 725 -30.45 2.58 20.84
N ALA A 726 -29.71 2.65 19.73
CA ALA A 726 -28.73 3.71 19.53
C ALA A 726 -29.40 5.08 19.42
N GLU A 727 -28.73 6.09 19.95
CA GLU A 727 -29.17 7.50 19.94
C GLU A 727 -28.45 8.30 18.85
N ALA A 728 -27.24 7.87 18.45
CA ALA A 728 -26.46 8.46 17.38
C ALA A 728 -26.04 7.42 16.31
N ALA A 729 -26.07 7.81 15.04
CA ALA A 729 -25.52 7.06 13.91
C ALA A 729 -24.40 7.87 13.26
N LEU A 730 -23.20 7.30 13.22
CA LEU A 730 -22.01 7.89 12.64
C LEU A 730 -21.84 7.36 11.22
N LEU A 731 -21.85 8.26 10.24
CA LEU A 731 -21.74 7.96 8.82
C LEU A 731 -20.34 8.30 8.34
N PHE A 732 -19.49 7.28 8.19
CA PHE A 732 -18.11 7.39 7.72
C PHE A 732 -17.89 6.65 6.38
N PRO A 733 -18.65 6.97 5.31
CA PRO A 733 -18.42 6.39 4.00
C PRO A 733 -17.08 6.85 3.41
N ASP A 734 -16.40 5.94 2.74
CA ASP A 734 -15.26 6.26 1.88
C ASP A 734 -15.70 7.06 0.63
N THR A 735 -14.78 7.30 -0.30
CA THR A 735 -15.09 8.02 -1.56
C THR A 735 -16.02 7.27 -2.51
N GLN A 736 -16.35 5.99 -2.24
CA GLN A 736 -17.14 5.11 -3.12
C GLN A 736 -18.54 4.81 -2.57
N SER A 737 -18.75 4.97 -1.25
CA SER A 737 -19.96 4.56 -0.53
C SER A 737 -20.85 5.73 -0.08
N THR A 738 -20.62 6.96 -0.55
CA THR A 738 -21.43 8.14 -0.16
C THR A 738 -22.91 8.01 -0.50
N ASP A 739 -23.25 7.33 -1.60
CA ASP A 739 -24.65 7.09 -2.00
C ASP A 739 -25.36 6.12 -1.06
N ILE A 740 -24.60 5.22 -0.41
CA ILE A 740 -25.12 4.30 0.60
C ILE A 740 -25.41 5.08 1.89
N ALA A 741 -24.57 6.05 2.26
CA ALA A 741 -24.86 6.96 3.37
C ALA A 741 -26.12 7.81 3.12
N LEU A 742 -26.41 8.23 1.89
CA LEU A 742 -27.67 8.90 1.54
C LEU A 742 -28.89 7.96 1.70
N LYS A 743 -28.77 6.68 1.33
CA LYS A 743 -29.82 5.67 1.58
C LYS A 743 -30.07 5.47 3.08
N ILE A 744 -29.01 5.39 3.88
CA ILE A 744 -29.10 5.30 5.35
C ILE A 744 -29.80 6.55 5.92
N ALA A 745 -29.39 7.75 5.51
CA ALA A 745 -29.99 9.00 5.97
C ALA A 745 -31.51 9.06 5.69
N LYS A 746 -31.94 8.63 4.50
CA LYS A 746 -33.36 8.49 4.14
C LYS A 746 -34.12 7.55 5.07
N GLU A 747 -33.59 6.36 5.35
CA GLU A 747 -34.25 5.41 6.24
C GLU A 747 -34.24 5.89 7.71
N ILE A 748 -33.20 6.60 8.15
CA ILE A 748 -33.18 7.28 9.46
C ILE A 748 -34.27 8.35 9.53
N THR A 749 -34.45 9.18 8.51
CA THR A 749 -35.53 10.19 8.48
C THR A 749 -36.92 9.56 8.54
N LYS A 750 -37.18 8.52 7.73
CA LYS A 750 -38.43 7.74 7.74
C LYS A 750 -38.73 7.13 9.12
N ARG A 751 -37.71 6.60 9.80
CA ARG A 751 -37.83 6.07 11.16
C ARG A 751 -38.06 7.18 12.19
N ASN A 752 -37.35 8.30 12.10
CA ASN A 752 -37.53 9.45 12.99
C ASN A 752 -38.93 10.08 12.86
N GLU A 753 -39.50 10.18 11.65
CA GLU A 753 -40.90 10.58 11.44
C GLU A 753 -41.88 9.64 12.18
N THR A 754 -41.57 8.33 12.22
CA THR A 754 -42.36 7.33 12.97
C THR A 754 -42.17 7.48 14.49
N LEU A 755 -40.93 7.63 14.98
CA LEU A 755 -40.63 7.76 16.41
C LEU A 755 -41.25 9.02 17.03
N ARG A 756 -41.30 10.12 16.25
CA ARG A 756 -41.92 11.40 16.65
C ARG A 756 -43.45 11.34 16.75
N THR A 757 -44.09 10.44 16.00
CA THR A 757 -45.56 10.30 15.94
C THR A 757 -46.11 9.19 16.85
N GLN A 758 -45.24 8.41 17.50
CA GLN A 758 -45.64 7.46 18.55
C GLN A 758 -46.17 8.19 19.80
N ASN A 759 -46.98 7.49 20.60
CA ASN A 759 -47.47 7.97 21.88
C ASN A 759 -47.07 7.00 23.01
N PRO A 760 -46.17 7.39 23.94
CA PRO A 760 -45.42 8.66 23.95
C PRO A 760 -44.38 8.74 22.81
N PRO A 761 -44.00 9.95 22.36
CA PRO A 761 -42.93 10.12 21.38
C PRO A 761 -41.60 9.57 21.89
N ARG A 762 -40.82 8.96 20.99
CA ARG A 762 -39.49 8.41 21.31
C ARG A 762 -38.36 9.32 20.82
N PRO A 763 -37.18 9.30 21.46
CA PRO A 763 -36.00 10.01 20.97
C PRO A 763 -35.66 9.64 19.53
N GLU A 764 -35.26 10.63 18.74
CA GLU A 764 -34.82 10.46 17.36
C GLU A 764 -33.35 10.02 17.28
N LEU A 765 -33.03 9.13 16.34
CA LEU A 765 -31.66 8.78 16.01
C LEU A 765 -30.97 9.97 15.31
N LYS A 766 -29.94 10.54 15.93
CA LYS A 766 -29.19 11.68 15.38
C LYS A 766 -28.08 11.22 14.45
N MET A 767 -27.92 11.90 13.32
CA MET A 767 -26.89 11.58 12.34
C MET A 767 -25.68 12.51 12.51
N LEU A 768 -24.48 11.94 12.55
CA LEU A 768 -23.25 12.68 12.39
C LEU A 768 -22.33 12.00 11.38
N GLY A 769 -21.29 12.68 10.87
CA GLY A 769 -20.37 12.10 9.89
C GLY A 769 -19.07 12.88 9.70
N GLY A 770 -18.20 12.31 8.86
CA GLY A 770 -16.89 12.89 8.53
C GLY A 770 -16.92 13.79 7.29
N GLY A 771 -15.78 14.41 6.98
CA GLY A 771 -15.62 15.36 5.87
C GLY A 771 -15.88 14.79 4.47
N SER A 772 -15.97 13.47 4.31
CA SER A 772 -16.41 12.83 3.06
C SER A 772 -17.83 13.22 2.64
N LEU A 773 -18.69 13.57 3.61
CA LEU A 773 -20.06 14.05 3.39
C LEU A 773 -20.18 15.58 3.19
N TYR A 774 -19.09 16.33 3.27
CA TYR A 774 -19.13 17.78 3.02
C TYR A 774 -19.03 18.08 1.51
N LYS A 775 -20.16 17.93 0.81
CA LYS A 775 -20.31 18.19 -0.65
C LYS A 775 -21.68 18.79 -0.98
N GLY A 776 -21.77 19.54 -2.07
CA GLY A 776 -23.04 20.08 -2.58
C GLY A 776 -24.06 18.98 -2.91
N ASP A 777 -23.61 17.88 -3.52
CA ASP A 777 -24.48 16.75 -3.90
C ASP A 777 -25.16 16.09 -2.70
N ILE A 778 -24.59 16.17 -1.50
CA ILE A 778 -25.23 15.68 -0.27
C ILE A 778 -26.44 16.54 0.10
N LEU A 779 -26.39 17.86 -0.10
CA LEU A 779 -27.56 18.74 0.04
C LEU A 779 -28.59 18.45 -1.05
N THR A 780 -28.16 18.42 -2.32
CA THR A 780 -29.05 18.27 -3.48
C THR A 780 -29.78 16.92 -3.50
N ASN A 781 -29.06 15.82 -3.32
CA ASN A 781 -29.60 14.46 -3.40
C ASN A 781 -30.17 13.98 -2.05
N GLY A 782 -29.66 14.50 -0.93
CA GLY A 782 -30.19 14.21 0.39
C GLY A 782 -31.49 14.95 0.70
N GLY A 783 -31.58 16.23 0.33
CA GLY A 783 -32.73 17.09 0.59
C GLY A 783 -33.16 17.07 2.06
N LYS A 784 -34.45 16.85 2.32
CA LYS A 784 -34.97 16.74 3.70
C LYS A 784 -34.35 15.60 4.53
N ASN A 785 -33.74 14.60 3.88
CA ASN A 785 -33.24 13.41 4.57
C ASN A 785 -31.88 13.62 5.25
N VAL A 786 -31.17 14.70 4.91
CA VAL A 786 -29.89 15.08 5.55
C VAL A 786 -30.05 16.28 6.49
N GLU A 787 -31.27 16.79 6.65
CA GLU A 787 -31.56 17.89 7.57
C GLU A 787 -31.19 17.49 9.02
N GLY A 788 -30.43 18.35 9.69
CA GLY A 788 -29.91 18.09 11.04
C GLY A 788 -28.64 17.24 11.10
N LEU A 789 -28.14 16.67 9.99
CA LEU A 789 -26.85 15.96 9.93
C LEU A 789 -25.71 16.87 10.39
N ILE A 790 -24.88 16.39 11.31
CA ILE A 790 -23.71 17.09 11.84
C ILE A 790 -22.43 16.53 11.21
N ILE A 791 -21.52 17.37 10.75
CA ILE A 791 -20.27 16.93 10.11
C ILE A 791 -19.06 17.66 10.67
N ALA A 792 -17.95 16.92 10.84
CA ALA A 792 -16.64 17.50 11.09
C ALA A 792 -15.93 17.79 9.76
N VAL A 793 -15.49 19.04 9.56
CA VAL A 793 -14.89 19.52 8.32
C VAL A 793 -13.58 20.27 8.58
N PRO A 794 -12.63 20.27 7.64
CA PRO A 794 -11.35 20.96 7.84
C PRO A 794 -11.39 22.47 7.55
N TRP A 795 -12.41 22.95 6.83
CA TRP A 795 -12.53 24.33 6.39
C TRP A 795 -14.00 24.67 6.16
N PHE A 796 -14.40 25.92 6.40
CA PHE A 796 -15.74 26.41 6.11
C PHE A 796 -15.69 27.86 5.61
N GLY A 797 -16.23 28.14 4.42
CA GLY A 797 -16.03 29.41 3.72
C GLY A 797 -16.72 30.63 4.34
N GLU A 798 -17.75 30.43 5.16
CA GLU A 798 -18.48 31.53 5.81
C GLU A 798 -17.82 32.04 7.09
N THR A 799 -16.72 31.41 7.54
CA THR A 799 -15.98 31.90 8.72
C THR A 799 -15.35 33.25 8.43
N SER A 800 -15.22 34.11 9.45
CA SER A 800 -14.64 35.44 9.29
C SER A 800 -13.20 35.40 8.75
N GLN A 801 -12.48 34.31 9.03
CA GLN A 801 -11.13 34.07 8.53
C GLN A 801 -11.12 33.64 7.05
N ALA A 802 -12.00 32.73 6.63
CA ALA A 802 -12.01 32.17 5.27
C ALA A 802 -12.81 33.00 4.24
N GLN A 803 -13.77 33.82 4.68
CA GLN A 803 -14.72 34.49 3.78
C GLN A 803 -14.06 35.40 2.72
N SER A 804 -12.89 35.99 3.03
CA SER A 804 -12.12 36.80 2.07
C SER A 804 -11.53 35.94 0.95
N PHE A 805 -11.03 34.75 1.28
CA PHE A 805 -10.53 33.78 0.30
C PHE A 805 -11.70 33.19 -0.50
N ALA A 806 -12.76 32.75 0.18
CA ALA A 806 -13.95 32.17 -0.44
C ALA A 806 -14.53 33.08 -1.53
N LYS A 807 -14.86 34.34 -1.20
CA LYS A 807 -15.42 35.31 -2.17
C LYS A 807 -14.52 35.57 -3.39
N LYS A 808 -13.18 35.54 -3.21
CA LYS A 808 -12.23 35.72 -4.31
C LYS A 808 -12.18 34.48 -5.21
N ALA A 809 -12.10 33.30 -4.60
CA ALA A 809 -12.06 32.03 -5.32
C ALA A 809 -13.39 31.73 -6.02
N GLU A 810 -14.54 32.05 -5.41
CA GLU A 810 -15.87 31.96 -6.03
C GLU A 810 -15.96 32.81 -7.30
N LYS A 811 -15.46 34.05 -7.24
CA LYS A 811 -15.40 34.94 -8.41
C LYS A 811 -14.46 34.39 -9.51
N GLN A 812 -13.37 33.72 -9.13
CA GLN A 812 -12.45 33.10 -10.09
C GLN A 812 -13.07 31.85 -10.75
N TRP A 813 -13.78 31.02 -9.98
CA TRP A 813 -14.22 29.69 -10.40
C TRP A 813 -15.71 29.59 -10.78
N GLY A 814 -16.44 30.71 -10.78
CA GLY A 814 -17.81 30.81 -11.31
C GLY A 814 -18.90 30.24 -10.41
N GLY A 815 -18.60 29.98 -9.13
CA GLY A 815 -19.53 29.37 -8.18
C GLY A 815 -18.89 29.04 -6.84
N GLY A 816 -19.69 28.51 -5.91
CA GLY A 816 -19.24 28.12 -4.57
C GLY A 816 -18.02 27.20 -4.59
N ILE A 817 -17.00 27.51 -3.77
CA ILE A 817 -15.79 26.68 -3.66
C ILE A 817 -15.91 25.64 -2.55
N SER A 818 -15.32 24.47 -2.74
CA SER A 818 -15.27 23.43 -1.72
C SER A 818 -14.04 23.59 -0.81
N TRP A 819 -14.09 22.90 0.34
CA TRP A 819 -12.92 22.76 1.20
C TRP A 819 -11.73 22.12 0.50
N ARG A 820 -11.94 21.29 -0.53
CA ARG A 820 -10.84 20.67 -1.29
C ARG A 820 -10.10 21.70 -2.13
N THR A 821 -10.82 22.67 -2.71
CA THR A 821 -10.19 23.83 -3.36
C THR A 821 -9.37 24.64 -2.36
N ALA A 822 -9.92 24.93 -1.18
CA ALA A 822 -9.23 25.69 -0.13
C ALA A 822 -7.97 24.99 0.38
N ILE A 823 -8.05 23.71 0.75
CA ILE A 823 -6.91 22.98 1.32
C ILE A 823 -5.89 22.56 0.25
N SER A 824 -6.29 22.39 -1.03
CA SER A 824 -5.32 22.16 -2.12
C SER A 824 -4.55 23.43 -2.48
N PHE A 825 -5.16 24.61 -2.33
CA PHE A 825 -4.43 25.88 -2.36
C PHE A 825 -3.41 25.92 -1.22
N ASP A 826 -3.81 25.63 0.03
CA ASP A 826 -2.90 25.60 1.19
C ASP A 826 -1.74 24.62 1.03
N ALA A 827 -1.99 23.40 0.53
CA ALA A 827 -0.98 22.38 0.27
C ALA A 827 0.04 22.85 -0.78
N THR A 828 -0.43 23.50 -1.84
CA THR A 828 0.44 24.06 -2.89
C THR A 828 1.28 25.22 -2.35
N GLN A 829 0.67 26.10 -1.54
CA GLN A 829 1.37 27.20 -0.87
C GLN A 829 2.46 26.68 0.09
N ALA A 830 2.21 25.57 0.80
CA ALA A 830 3.21 24.94 1.67
C ALA A 830 4.42 24.42 0.87
N LEU A 831 4.20 23.74 -0.27
CA LEU A 831 5.30 23.34 -1.16
C LEU A 831 6.04 24.54 -1.74
N ILE A 832 5.33 25.57 -2.21
CA ILE A 832 5.92 26.83 -2.71
C ILE A 832 6.82 27.47 -1.64
N LYS A 833 6.38 27.51 -0.38
CA LYS A 833 7.14 28.07 0.76
C LYS A 833 8.40 27.26 1.09
N ALA A 834 8.41 25.96 0.79
CA ALA A 834 9.54 25.06 1.00
C ALA A 834 10.58 25.10 -0.14
N LEU A 835 10.30 25.77 -1.27
CA LEU A 835 11.25 25.90 -2.37
C LEU A 835 12.41 26.85 -2.00
N SER A 836 13.64 26.36 -2.18
CA SER A 836 14.86 27.15 -2.06
C SER A 836 15.34 27.66 -3.43
N ASN A 837 16.39 28.50 -3.46
CA ASN A 837 16.98 29.00 -4.71
C ASN A 837 17.47 27.86 -5.63
N ASN A 838 18.05 26.82 -5.02
CA ASN A 838 18.55 25.60 -5.66
C ASN A 838 17.80 24.39 -5.07
N PRO A 839 16.54 24.16 -5.48
CA PRO A 839 15.70 23.16 -4.85
C PRO A 839 15.97 21.78 -5.42
N SER A 840 16.15 20.84 -4.52
CA SER A 840 16.07 19.39 -4.71
C SER A 840 14.96 18.81 -3.82
N ARG A 841 14.54 17.56 -4.07
CA ARG A 841 13.57 16.84 -3.23
C ARG A 841 13.96 16.87 -1.74
N SER A 842 15.25 16.70 -1.41
CA SER A 842 15.76 16.74 -0.02
C SER A 842 15.75 18.14 0.61
N THR A 843 15.89 19.21 -0.18
CA THR A 843 15.69 20.58 0.33
C THR A 843 14.21 20.89 0.58
N VAL A 844 13.30 20.38 -0.26
CA VAL A 844 11.84 20.57 -0.08
C VAL A 844 11.35 19.86 1.16
N LEU A 845 11.80 18.61 1.42
CA LEU A 845 11.48 17.90 2.67
C LEU A 845 11.87 18.71 3.92
N ARG A 846 13.13 19.16 4.02
CA ARG A 846 13.59 19.99 5.15
C ARG A 846 12.91 21.37 5.20
N GLY A 847 12.55 21.92 4.05
CA GLY A 847 11.77 23.16 3.95
C GLY A 847 10.39 23.00 4.57
N LEU A 848 9.66 21.92 4.22
CA LEU A 848 8.32 21.61 4.73
C LEU A 848 8.30 21.47 6.27
N GLU A 849 9.29 20.84 6.88
CA GLU A 849 9.43 20.73 8.35
C GLU A 849 9.45 22.10 9.06
N ASN A 850 9.83 23.16 8.34
CA ASN A 850 9.94 24.53 8.86
C ASN A 850 8.88 25.48 8.26
N VAL A 851 7.91 24.98 7.48
CA VAL A 851 6.86 25.82 6.88
C VAL A 851 5.96 26.41 7.97
N SER A 852 5.85 27.73 7.91
CA SER A 852 4.87 28.53 8.66
C SER A 852 4.26 29.55 7.70
N LEU A 853 2.95 29.42 7.48
CA LEU A 853 2.13 30.30 6.66
C LEU A 853 1.03 30.91 7.51
N SER A 854 0.88 32.22 7.43
CA SER A 854 -0.16 32.96 8.11
C SER A 854 -1.49 32.93 7.33
N ALA A 855 -2.59 33.28 8.00
CA ALA A 855 -3.96 33.19 7.46
C ALA A 855 -4.21 33.96 6.15
N ASN A 856 -3.34 34.90 5.77
CA ASN A 856 -3.44 35.65 4.50
C ASN A 856 -2.60 35.05 3.36
N GLU A 857 -1.67 34.13 3.67
CA GLU A 857 -0.90 33.33 2.70
C GLU A 857 -1.64 32.03 2.31
N THR A 858 -2.74 31.73 2.99
CA THR A 858 -3.56 30.51 2.88
C THR A 858 -5.03 30.84 2.58
N SER A 859 -5.89 29.82 2.60
CA SER A 859 -7.34 29.87 2.47
C SER A 859 -8.09 30.45 3.68
N GLY A 860 -7.40 31.15 4.58
CA GLY A 860 -7.95 31.82 5.77
C GLY A 860 -7.48 31.22 7.11
N TYR A 861 -6.96 29.99 7.14
CA TYR A 861 -6.43 29.39 8.36
C TYR A 861 -4.90 29.29 8.28
N PRO A 862 -4.16 29.58 9.35
CA PRO A 862 -2.71 29.37 9.33
C PRO A 862 -2.37 27.91 8.97
N LEU A 863 -1.19 27.71 8.41
CA LEU A 863 -0.64 26.39 8.15
C LEU A 863 0.78 26.33 8.70
N LYS A 864 0.96 25.46 9.68
CA LYS A 864 2.25 25.03 10.20
C LYS A 864 2.15 23.52 10.40
N PHE A 865 3.23 22.80 10.10
CA PHE A 865 3.30 21.38 10.40
C PHE A 865 3.85 21.13 11.82
N THR A 866 3.31 20.12 12.51
CA THR A 866 3.88 19.60 13.76
C THR A 866 5.10 18.71 13.46
N PRO A 867 5.90 18.28 14.46
CA PRO A 867 6.98 17.31 14.25
C PRO A 867 6.53 15.99 13.61
N GLU A 868 5.25 15.62 13.80
CA GLU A 868 4.58 14.47 13.18
C GLU A 868 4.14 14.73 11.73
N ARG A 869 4.42 15.93 11.19
CA ARG A 869 4.08 16.39 9.83
C ARG A 869 2.58 16.61 9.58
N GLU A 870 1.82 16.77 10.67
CA GLU A 870 0.39 17.09 10.68
C GLU A 870 0.15 18.61 10.64
N ARG A 871 -0.94 19.09 10.03
CA ARG A 871 -1.31 20.51 10.16
C ARG A 871 -1.81 20.80 11.58
N ASP A 872 -1.17 21.76 12.24
CA ASP A 872 -1.61 22.30 13.52
C ASP A 872 -2.97 23.02 13.40
N GLY A 873 -3.90 22.74 14.32
CA GLY A 873 -5.26 23.29 14.34
C GLY A 873 -6.35 22.25 14.65
N GLN A 874 -7.62 22.63 14.41
CA GLN A 874 -8.77 21.77 14.71
C GLN A 874 -9.88 21.83 13.65
N SER A 875 -10.53 20.68 13.43
CA SER A 875 -11.74 20.54 12.64
C SER A 875 -12.93 21.33 13.21
N ILE A 876 -13.77 21.83 12.30
CA ILE A 876 -14.97 22.63 12.57
C ILE A 876 -16.19 21.71 12.50
N LEU A 877 -17.19 21.93 13.37
CA LEU A 877 -18.48 21.25 13.26
C LEU A 877 -19.47 22.11 12.49
N LEU A 878 -20.11 21.53 11.48
CA LEU A 878 -21.26 22.10 10.77
C LEU A 878 -22.50 21.24 11.02
N GLN A 879 -23.68 21.82 10.88
CA GLN A 879 -24.95 21.13 10.83
C GLN A 879 -25.74 21.57 9.59
N ILE A 880 -26.39 20.65 8.89
CA ILE A 880 -27.34 21.01 7.84
C ILE A 880 -28.61 21.57 8.50
N LYS A 881 -28.94 22.82 8.18
CA LYS A 881 -30.17 23.52 8.60
C LYS A 881 -30.79 24.23 7.41
N GLN A 882 -32.08 24.02 7.18
CA GLN A 882 -32.83 24.59 6.06
C GLN A 882 -32.15 24.31 4.70
N GLY A 883 -31.56 23.12 4.56
CA GLY A 883 -30.80 22.73 3.36
C GLY A 883 -29.46 23.45 3.16
N GLN A 884 -28.92 24.13 4.18
CA GLN A 884 -27.62 24.83 4.15
C GLN A 884 -26.69 24.34 5.25
N PHE A 885 -25.37 24.32 5.00
CA PHE A 885 -24.40 24.02 6.05
C PHE A 885 -24.22 25.23 6.98
N THR A 886 -24.59 25.09 8.25
CA THR A 886 -24.47 26.13 9.28
C THR A 886 -23.43 25.73 10.31
N MET A 887 -22.55 26.65 10.73
CA MET A 887 -21.56 26.36 11.78
C MET A 887 -22.22 26.07 13.14
N ILE A 888 -21.69 25.07 13.85
CA ILE A 888 -21.92 24.88 15.29
C ILE A 888 -20.81 25.62 16.06
N PRO A 889 -21.13 26.57 16.95
CA PRO A 889 -20.13 27.22 17.80
C PRO A 889 -19.35 26.25 18.68
N ASN A 890 -18.08 26.55 18.91
CA ASN A 890 -17.30 25.92 19.97
C ASN A 890 -17.77 26.48 21.32
N ASN A 891 -18.60 25.70 22.04
CA ASN A 891 -18.96 25.94 23.44
C ASN A 891 -17.99 25.23 24.39
#